data_AF-A0A7G5E3H4-F1
#
_entry.id   AF-A0A7G5E3H4-F1
#
_cell.length_a   1.000
_cell.length_b   1.000
_cell.length_c   1.000
_cell.angle_alpha   90.00
_cell.angle_beta   90.00
_cell.angle_gamma   90.00
#
_symmetry.space_group_name_H-M   'P 1'
#
loop_
_entity.id
_entity.type
_entity.pdbx_description
1 polymer ?
#
loop_
_entity_poly.entity_id
_entity_poly.type
_entity_poly.pdbx_seq_one_letter_code
_entity_poly.pdbx_strand_id
1 'polypeptide(L)'
;MSDETNFPTEDNQEELGSGKTENGSQTIPLSGLYENWFLDYASYVILDRAVPHINDGLKPVQRRILHSLKEMDDGRYNKAANVIGNTMKYHPHGDASIGDAMVQLGQKDLLIDCQGNWGFPITGDSAAAPRYIEGRLSKFANDVVFNPETTEWQLSYDGRNREPVTLPVKFPLLLAQGAEGIAVGLATKIMPHNFIELIDGSIQVLHGERPNIFPDFPTGGMADVSNYNEGQRGGKIRVRAKIEERDKKTLAITEIPFGTTTGGLIESVVTANDKGKIKIKKIEDNTAGNVEIIVHLAPGISPDVTIDALYAFTACEVSISPNTCVIKDEKPHFMSVNDILTENTINTKNLLKRELEIRLNDLQEKIFFSSLLKIFIQEGMYKHPDYENAGDFEVVVQVLNRLFEPFFDQFYREIRPEDYKKLIDKPMSSITRFDVKKADEMMKTLENEIKEVKRHLRQLTEYAIAWFEKLREKYSKDRERKTELRIFDKVEATQVALANAKLYVNREEGFIGSGMKKDEFVCDCSDIDDIIVFREDGKYVVSKIQDKVFVGKGIIHVAVFKKGDERTIYNAIYKEGETGTSYIKRFSVVGVTRDKEYDVSKGSKGSKILYFTANPNGEAEIVNIQLKPHTKLRKLNFDMDFAEIAIKGRASQGNIVSKYPVKKISFKSSGVSTLAGRKIWYDTIMKRLNADERGQYLGEFDGDDKILVVLSDGSYELSNFDLSNHFDEKMIRIEKYYPDHIYTVVHQDGKSGTYFVKRFKFDDQPIGKRISFINEDAGSKLVLMSNAAEPMVKLDILKGKSQTEETLDQPLTEIIDVKGIKAQGNRLSFHTVKSVTLTTVDEDLSQKGKEKAAETSTDTTETTVDSTITAVDSSVKEKEVESTDKNDDIKLEITNPNDIQIDDKGQMEMF
;
A
#
# COMPACT_ATOMS: atom_id res chain seq x y z
N MET A 1 -30.66 -31.10 1.97
CA MET A 1 -31.90 -31.33 2.74
C MET A 1 -32.06 -32.82 2.92
N SER A 2 -31.78 -33.29 4.12
CA SER A 2 -32.20 -34.57 4.69
C SER A 2 -31.80 -34.54 6.16
N ASP A 3 -32.81 -34.37 7.00
CA ASP A 3 -32.97 -34.78 8.40
C ASP A 3 -31.74 -34.77 9.31
N GLU A 4 -31.66 -33.73 10.16
CA GLU A 4 -31.42 -33.82 11.62
C GLU A 4 -31.02 -32.42 12.13
N THR A 5 -32.02 -31.57 12.37
CA THR A 5 -31.89 -30.42 13.26
C THR A 5 -32.06 -30.90 14.69
N ASN A 6 -30.97 -30.92 15.45
CA ASN A 6 -30.99 -31.05 16.90
C ASN A 6 -31.77 -29.85 17.46
N PHE A 7 -32.94 -30.10 18.06
CA PHE A 7 -33.66 -29.08 18.83
C PHE A 7 -32.88 -28.80 20.12
N PRO A 8 -32.55 -27.55 20.46
CA PRO A 8 -32.14 -27.20 21.80
C PRO A 8 -33.33 -27.35 22.75
N THR A 9 -33.01 -27.75 23.98
CA THR A 9 -33.89 -28.03 25.12
C THR A 9 -34.93 -26.94 25.44
N GLU A 10 -36.03 -27.38 26.06
CA GLU A 10 -37.29 -26.68 26.40
C GLU A 10 -37.17 -25.48 27.37
N ASP A 11 -36.35 -24.46 27.12
CA ASP A 11 -36.26 -23.28 28.01
C ASP A 11 -36.80 -21.96 27.42
N ASN A 12 -37.42 -21.98 26.23
CA ASN A 12 -38.05 -20.78 25.63
C ASN A 12 -39.57 -20.95 25.41
N GLN A 13 -40.30 -21.42 26.43
CA GLN A 13 -41.78 -21.47 26.42
C GLN A 13 -42.45 -20.57 27.48
N GLU A 14 -41.74 -19.61 28.06
CA GLU A 14 -42.36 -18.59 28.90
C GLU A 14 -42.32 -17.21 28.23
N GLU A 15 -43.20 -16.99 27.27
CA GLU A 15 -43.88 -15.70 27.04
C GLU A 15 -44.71 -15.78 25.75
N LEU A 16 -45.92 -16.35 25.83
CA LEU A 16 -47.02 -15.98 24.93
C LEU A 16 -48.35 -16.38 25.57
N GLY A 17 -49.26 -15.41 25.56
CA GLY A 17 -50.44 -15.36 26.40
C GLY A 17 -51.33 -16.60 26.39
N SER A 18 -51.85 -16.89 27.57
CA SER A 18 -52.92 -17.85 27.83
C SER A 18 -54.14 -17.61 26.93
N GLY A 19 -54.34 -18.50 25.97
CA GLY A 19 -55.55 -18.63 25.19
C GLY A 19 -55.82 -20.10 24.88
N LYS A 20 -56.60 -20.77 25.75
CA LYS A 20 -57.11 -22.12 25.47
C LYS A 20 -57.98 -22.09 24.21
N THR A 21 -57.63 -22.89 23.22
CA THR A 21 -58.60 -23.44 22.26
C THR A 21 -58.15 -24.83 21.79
N GLU A 22 -59.14 -25.70 21.68
CA GLU A 22 -59.06 -27.14 21.44
C GLU A 22 -58.55 -27.53 20.05
N ASN A 23 -58.01 -28.75 19.94
CA ASN A 23 -57.80 -29.56 18.73
C ASN A 23 -58.12 -28.89 17.37
N GLY A 24 -57.10 -28.26 16.78
CA GLY A 24 -57.09 -27.83 15.39
C GLY A 24 -55.65 -27.56 14.98
N SER A 25 -55.21 -28.15 13.87
CA SER A 25 -53.94 -27.87 13.17
C SER A 25 -53.37 -26.50 13.52
N GLN A 26 -52.22 -26.44 14.20
CA GLN A 26 -51.46 -25.20 14.39
C GLN A 26 -51.09 -24.64 13.02
N THR A 27 -51.90 -23.73 12.51
CA THR A 27 -51.56 -22.93 11.34
C THR A 27 -50.47 -21.93 11.75
N ILE A 28 -49.21 -22.33 11.57
CA ILE A 28 -48.08 -21.42 11.78
C ILE A 28 -48.06 -20.44 10.58
N PRO A 29 -48.06 -19.12 10.80
CA PRO A 29 -47.99 -18.15 9.71
C PRO A 29 -46.69 -18.32 8.92
N LEU A 30 -46.79 -18.33 7.59
CA LEU A 30 -45.68 -18.56 6.68
C LEU A 30 -44.52 -17.55 6.91
N SER A 31 -44.85 -16.30 7.24
CA SER A 31 -43.86 -15.26 7.56
C SER A 31 -42.96 -15.64 8.74
N GLY A 32 -43.54 -16.15 9.83
CA GLY A 32 -42.78 -16.56 11.01
C GLY A 32 -41.89 -17.79 10.76
N LEU A 33 -42.34 -18.72 9.90
CA LEU A 33 -41.52 -19.86 9.49
C LEU A 33 -40.31 -19.41 8.67
N TYR A 34 -40.50 -18.53 7.68
CA TYR A 34 -39.39 -18.03 6.87
C TYR A 34 -38.39 -17.22 7.67
N GLU A 35 -38.87 -16.36 8.59
CA GLU A 35 -38.00 -15.58 9.47
C GLU A 35 -37.13 -16.49 10.34
N ASN A 36 -37.73 -17.45 11.04
CA ASN A 36 -36.99 -18.38 11.90
C ASN A 36 -35.99 -19.24 11.11
N TRP A 37 -36.43 -19.85 10.01
CA TRP A 37 -35.54 -20.67 9.18
C TRP A 37 -34.39 -19.87 8.57
N PHE A 38 -34.65 -18.63 8.18
CA PHE A 38 -33.61 -17.75 7.65
C PHE A 38 -32.64 -17.32 8.75
N LEU A 39 -33.12 -16.99 9.95
CA LEU A 39 -32.29 -16.63 11.09
C LEU A 39 -31.41 -17.81 11.55
N ASP A 40 -31.95 -19.02 11.62
CA ASP A 40 -31.20 -20.23 11.96
C ASP A 40 -30.08 -20.50 10.93
N TYR A 41 -30.43 -20.43 9.65
CA TYR A 41 -29.46 -20.58 8.56
C TYR A 41 -28.39 -19.49 8.59
N ALA A 42 -28.80 -18.22 8.75
CA ALA A 42 -27.88 -17.09 8.80
C ALA A 42 -26.92 -17.19 9.98
N SER A 43 -27.43 -17.52 11.17
CA SER A 43 -26.65 -17.70 12.39
C SER A 43 -25.62 -18.81 12.22
N TYR A 44 -26.04 -19.97 11.71
CA TYR A 44 -25.14 -21.08 11.41
C TYR A 44 -24.06 -20.70 10.39
N VAL A 45 -24.41 -19.98 9.32
CA VAL A 45 -23.42 -19.55 8.30
C VAL A 45 -22.41 -18.57 8.88
N ILE A 46 -22.84 -17.67 9.75
CA ILE A 46 -21.98 -16.66 10.37
C ILE A 46 -21.03 -17.32 11.38
N LEU A 47 -21.57 -18.07 12.35
CA LEU A 47 -20.82 -18.61 13.49
C LEU A 47 -20.02 -19.87 13.13
N ASP A 48 -20.62 -20.78 12.35
CA ASP A 48 -20.09 -22.13 12.14
C ASP A 48 -19.50 -22.38 10.74
N ARG A 49 -19.36 -21.34 9.91
CA ARG A 49 -18.83 -21.52 8.55
C ARG A 49 -17.91 -20.40 8.06
N ALA A 50 -18.42 -19.17 7.98
CA ALA A 50 -17.78 -18.14 7.16
C ALA A 50 -16.73 -17.31 7.90
N VAL A 51 -16.93 -17.01 9.18
CA VAL A 51 -16.11 -16.08 9.96
C VAL A 51 -15.17 -16.86 10.90
N PRO A 52 -13.88 -16.49 10.99
CA PRO A 52 -12.96 -17.13 11.92
C PRO A 52 -13.23 -16.71 13.37
N HIS A 53 -12.89 -17.58 14.31
CA HIS A 53 -12.93 -17.25 15.74
C HIS A 53 -11.68 -16.46 16.15
N ILE A 54 -11.81 -15.52 17.09
CA ILE A 54 -10.69 -14.67 17.53
C ILE A 54 -9.55 -15.48 18.17
N ASN A 55 -9.88 -16.39 19.09
CA ASN A 55 -8.90 -17.18 19.86
C ASN A 55 -7.90 -18.01 19.03
N ASP A 56 -8.34 -18.62 17.93
CA ASP A 56 -7.48 -19.48 17.11
C ASP A 56 -7.30 -18.98 15.67
N GLY A 57 -8.14 -18.05 15.21
CA GLY A 57 -8.10 -17.53 13.86
C GLY A 57 -8.61 -18.49 12.79
N LEU A 58 -9.26 -19.58 13.18
CA LEU A 58 -9.65 -20.66 12.27
C LEU A 58 -11.16 -20.70 12.07
N LYS A 59 -11.55 -21.12 10.86
CA LYS A 59 -12.92 -21.57 10.57
C LYS A 59 -13.12 -23.00 11.09
N PRO A 60 -14.36 -23.45 11.38
CA PRO A 60 -14.60 -24.78 11.91
C PRO A 60 -14.03 -25.92 11.06
N VAL A 61 -14.11 -25.83 9.73
CA VAL A 61 -13.51 -26.84 8.83
C VAL A 61 -11.99 -26.93 9.01
N GLN A 62 -11.30 -25.80 9.14
CA GLN A 62 -9.84 -25.75 9.30
C GLN A 62 -9.43 -26.32 10.67
N ARG A 63 -10.18 -25.99 11.72
CA ARG A 63 -9.99 -26.53 13.08
C ARG A 63 -10.11 -28.05 13.10
N ARG A 64 -11.15 -28.59 12.46
CA ARG A 64 -11.43 -30.03 12.37
C ARG A 64 -10.38 -30.79 11.56
N ILE A 65 -9.86 -30.19 10.48
CA ILE A 65 -8.73 -30.75 9.72
C ILE A 65 -7.48 -30.85 10.59
N LEU A 66 -7.14 -29.79 11.31
CA LEU A 66 -5.98 -29.80 12.22
C LEU A 66 -6.15 -30.79 13.37
N HIS A 67 -7.35 -30.90 13.93
CA HIS A 67 -7.66 -31.89 14.95
C HIS A 67 -7.50 -33.33 14.42
N SER A 68 -8.02 -33.61 13.23
CA SER A 68 -7.88 -34.91 12.57
C SER A 68 -6.43 -35.25 12.23
N LEU A 69 -5.65 -34.26 11.78
CA LEU A 69 -4.21 -34.42 11.59
C LEU A 69 -3.50 -34.75 12.91
N LYS A 70 -3.93 -34.15 14.03
CA LYS A 70 -3.34 -34.40 15.34
C LYS A 70 -3.65 -35.79 15.88
N GLU A 71 -4.86 -36.29 15.67
CA GLU A 71 -5.23 -37.66 16.04
C GLU A 71 -4.44 -38.71 15.26
N MET A 72 -4.12 -38.41 13.99
CA MET A 72 -3.37 -39.28 13.10
C MET A 72 -1.85 -39.04 13.12
N ASP A 73 -1.36 -38.15 13.98
CA ASP A 73 0.04 -37.71 13.99
C ASP A 73 0.96 -38.80 14.56
N ASP A 74 1.68 -39.50 13.69
CA ASP A 74 2.75 -40.44 14.01
C ASP A 74 4.13 -39.92 13.59
N GLY A 75 4.21 -38.64 13.20
CA GLY A 75 5.39 -37.98 12.65
C GLY A 75 5.68 -38.25 11.16
N ARG A 76 4.91 -39.14 10.50
CA ARG A 76 5.03 -39.44 9.07
C ARG A 76 4.01 -38.65 8.26
N TYR A 77 4.21 -38.65 6.94
CA TYR A 77 3.26 -38.04 6.03
C TYR A 77 2.02 -38.92 5.87
N ASN A 78 0.84 -38.32 6.02
CA ASN A 78 -0.44 -38.97 5.83
C ASN A 78 -1.03 -38.59 4.48
N LYS A 79 -1.61 -39.56 3.76
CA LYS A 79 -2.38 -39.29 2.53
C LYS A 79 -3.50 -38.31 2.83
N ALA A 80 -3.63 -37.25 2.03
CA ALA A 80 -4.68 -36.25 2.26
C ALA A 80 -6.08 -36.87 2.20
N ALA A 81 -6.30 -37.86 1.34
CA ALA A 81 -7.55 -38.63 1.30
C ALA A 81 -7.92 -39.27 2.66
N ASN A 82 -6.94 -39.78 3.41
CA ASN A 82 -7.19 -40.38 4.73
C ASN A 82 -7.55 -39.31 5.76
N VAL A 83 -6.86 -38.17 5.72
CA VAL A 83 -7.13 -37.03 6.61
C VAL A 83 -8.52 -36.46 6.36
N ILE A 84 -8.92 -36.30 5.09
CA ILE A 84 -10.26 -35.87 4.70
C ILE A 84 -11.31 -36.85 5.23
N GLY A 85 -11.10 -38.15 5.01
CA GLY A 85 -11.99 -39.19 5.53
C GLY A 85 -12.11 -39.20 7.05
N ASN A 86 -11.01 -38.97 7.78
CA ASN A 86 -11.06 -38.84 9.24
C ASN A 86 -11.80 -37.58 9.69
N THR A 87 -11.59 -36.46 8.97
CA THR A 87 -12.24 -35.17 9.26
C THR A 87 -13.76 -35.23 9.15
N MET A 88 -14.30 -36.12 8.30
CA MET A 88 -15.75 -36.32 8.18
C MET A 88 -16.43 -36.78 9.47
N LYS A 89 -15.69 -37.38 10.42
CA LYS A 89 -16.21 -37.67 11.78
C LYS A 89 -16.67 -36.42 12.53
N TYR A 90 -16.08 -35.27 12.17
CA TYR A 90 -16.32 -33.97 12.81
C TYR A 90 -17.05 -32.99 11.87
N HIS A 91 -16.84 -33.11 10.56
CA HIS A 91 -17.38 -32.20 9.56
C HIS A 91 -18.34 -32.92 8.61
N PRO A 92 -19.67 -32.85 8.82
CA PRO A 92 -20.67 -33.57 8.03
C PRO A 92 -20.97 -32.85 6.69
N HIS A 93 -19.93 -32.45 5.96
CA HIS A 93 -20.02 -31.81 4.65
C HIS A 93 -19.13 -32.54 3.63
N GLY A 94 -19.27 -32.19 2.35
CA GLY A 94 -18.60 -32.89 1.25
C GLY A 94 -17.07 -32.96 1.38
N ASP A 95 -16.49 -34.08 0.92
CA ASP A 95 -15.05 -34.31 0.83
C ASP A 95 -14.32 -33.21 0.05
N ALA A 96 -14.92 -32.71 -1.02
CA ALA A 96 -14.36 -31.63 -1.84
C ALA A 96 -14.09 -30.37 -1.02
N SER A 97 -15.06 -29.91 -0.22
CA SER A 97 -14.89 -28.69 0.60
C SER A 97 -13.82 -28.86 1.68
N ILE A 98 -13.70 -30.05 2.27
CA ILE A 98 -12.64 -30.36 3.25
C ILE A 98 -11.28 -30.41 2.54
N GLY A 99 -11.20 -31.04 1.36
CA GLY A 99 -9.99 -31.11 0.55
C GLY A 99 -9.48 -29.74 0.14
N ASP A 100 -10.36 -28.87 -0.37
CA ASP A 100 -10.00 -27.51 -0.76
C ASP A 100 -9.52 -26.68 0.44
N ALA A 101 -10.20 -26.79 1.59
CA ALA A 101 -9.78 -26.12 2.82
C ALA A 101 -8.42 -26.63 3.32
N MET A 102 -8.15 -27.94 3.22
CA MET A 102 -6.87 -28.54 3.57
C MET A 102 -5.76 -28.01 2.66
N VAL A 103 -6.00 -27.97 1.34
CA VAL A 103 -5.06 -27.45 0.35
C VAL A 103 -4.71 -25.99 0.62
N GLN A 104 -5.72 -25.14 0.86
CA GLN A 104 -5.50 -23.74 1.22
C GLN A 104 -4.68 -23.57 2.49
N LEU A 105 -4.88 -24.44 3.49
CA LEU A 105 -4.11 -24.39 4.74
C LEU A 105 -2.65 -24.83 4.53
N GLY A 106 -2.43 -25.80 3.65
CA GLY A 106 -1.10 -26.28 3.25
C GLY A 106 -0.31 -25.26 2.43
N GLN A 107 -0.95 -24.58 1.49
CA GLN A 107 -0.32 -23.55 0.64
C GLN A 107 0.23 -22.34 1.43
N LYS A 108 -0.20 -22.15 2.69
CA LYS A 108 0.33 -21.09 3.58
C LYS A 108 1.66 -21.46 4.26
N ASP A 109 2.15 -22.70 4.08
CA ASP A 109 3.47 -23.18 4.56
C ASP A 109 3.80 -22.79 6.02
N LEU A 110 2.82 -23.00 6.91
CA LEU A 110 2.94 -22.68 8.33
C LEU A 110 2.49 -23.84 9.22
N LEU A 111 1.28 -24.37 8.98
CA LEU A 111 0.69 -25.37 9.88
C LEU A 111 0.83 -26.81 9.37
N ILE A 112 0.83 -26.99 8.05
CA ILE A 112 0.93 -28.30 7.40
C ILE A 112 2.22 -28.32 6.61
N ASP A 113 3.01 -29.36 6.83
CA ASP A 113 4.16 -29.74 6.01
C ASP A 113 3.63 -30.62 4.87
N CYS A 114 3.86 -30.18 3.63
CA CYS A 114 3.19 -30.68 2.42
C CYS A 114 4.16 -31.47 1.53
N GLN A 115 3.71 -32.62 1.04
CA GLN A 115 4.41 -33.43 0.05
C GLN A 115 3.52 -33.70 -1.18
N GLY A 116 4.10 -33.57 -2.37
CA GLY A 116 3.41 -33.68 -3.66
C GLY A 116 3.01 -32.32 -4.25
N ASN A 117 2.17 -32.31 -5.29
CA ASN A 117 1.70 -31.09 -5.92
C ASN A 117 0.43 -30.54 -5.23
N TRP A 118 0.61 -29.56 -4.34
CA TRP A 118 -0.45 -28.87 -3.61
C TRP A 118 -1.03 -27.66 -4.37
N GLY A 119 -0.71 -27.51 -5.65
CA GLY A 119 -1.06 -26.33 -6.43
C GLY A 119 -0.21 -25.13 -6.05
N PHE A 120 -0.27 -24.07 -6.85
CA PHE A 120 0.51 -22.86 -6.61
C PHE A 120 -0.39 -21.62 -6.74
N PRO A 121 -0.67 -20.91 -5.64
CA PRO A 121 -1.60 -19.76 -5.64
C PRO A 121 -1.23 -18.65 -6.64
N ILE A 122 0.06 -18.51 -6.94
CA ILE A 122 0.60 -17.48 -7.82
C ILE A 122 0.31 -17.79 -9.29
N THR A 123 0.45 -19.05 -9.74
CA THR A 123 0.09 -19.44 -11.11
C THR A 123 -1.41 -19.69 -11.27
N GLY A 124 -2.09 -20.04 -10.17
CA GLY A 124 -3.49 -20.46 -10.18
C GLY A 124 -3.67 -21.94 -10.49
N ASP A 125 -2.58 -22.73 -10.48
CA ASP A 125 -2.65 -24.17 -10.73
C ASP A 125 -3.34 -24.88 -9.57
N SER A 126 -4.37 -25.69 -9.90
CA SER A 126 -5.06 -26.53 -8.93
C SER A 126 -4.14 -27.60 -8.34
N ALA A 127 -4.41 -27.99 -7.10
CA ALA A 127 -3.73 -29.12 -6.46
C ALA A 127 -4.04 -30.45 -7.18
N ALA A 128 -3.11 -31.40 -7.07
CA ALA A 128 -3.37 -32.77 -7.49
C ALA A 128 -4.43 -33.42 -6.58
N ALA A 129 -5.10 -34.46 -7.09
CA ALA A 129 -6.15 -35.14 -6.34
C ALA A 129 -5.64 -35.65 -4.97
N PRO A 130 -6.47 -35.66 -3.90
CA PRO A 130 -6.06 -36.01 -2.53
C PRO A 130 -5.38 -37.37 -2.34
N ARG A 131 -5.49 -38.27 -3.31
CA ARG A 131 -4.79 -39.57 -3.34
C ARG A 131 -3.29 -39.48 -3.66
N TYR A 132 -2.84 -38.38 -4.28
CA TYR A 132 -1.45 -38.18 -4.70
C TYR A 132 -0.66 -37.24 -3.78
N ILE A 133 -1.35 -36.43 -2.99
CA ILE A 133 -0.74 -35.49 -2.05
C ILE A 133 -0.77 -36.04 -0.63
N GLU A 134 0.24 -35.66 0.14
CA GLU A 134 0.39 -36.06 1.54
C GLU A 134 0.71 -34.84 2.39
N GLY A 135 0.25 -34.85 3.65
CA GLY A 135 0.48 -33.78 4.60
C GLY A 135 0.66 -34.31 6.01
N ARG A 136 1.37 -33.54 6.84
CA ARG A 136 1.48 -33.75 8.28
C ARG A 136 1.53 -32.41 9.00
N LEU A 137 1.37 -32.41 10.31
CA LEU A 137 1.55 -31.20 11.11
C LEU A 137 3.00 -30.72 11.05
N SER A 138 3.19 -29.43 10.84
CA SER A 138 4.51 -28.82 10.94
C SER A 138 5.02 -28.85 12.38
N LYS A 139 6.33 -28.72 12.58
CA LYS A 139 6.92 -28.59 13.92
C LYS A 139 6.35 -27.37 14.66
N PHE A 140 6.11 -26.29 13.92
CA PHE A 140 5.47 -25.08 14.46
C PHE A 140 4.06 -25.37 14.96
N ALA A 141 3.22 -26.05 14.17
CA ALA A 141 1.86 -26.38 14.58
C ALA A 141 1.84 -27.23 15.86
N ASN A 142 2.71 -28.22 15.96
CA ASN A 142 2.82 -29.08 17.13
C ASN A 142 3.20 -28.34 18.41
N ASP A 143 4.06 -27.32 18.34
CA ASP A 143 4.48 -26.53 19.51
C ASP A 143 3.43 -25.49 19.95
N VAL A 144 2.67 -24.96 18.99
CA VAL A 144 1.88 -23.72 19.17
C VAL A 144 0.38 -23.95 19.24
N VAL A 145 -0.16 -24.89 18.47
CA VAL A 145 -1.62 -25.01 18.23
C VAL A 145 -2.31 -25.94 19.22
N PHE A 146 -1.60 -26.96 19.72
CA PHE A 146 -2.23 -28.07 20.45
C PHE A 146 -1.77 -28.12 21.90
N ASN A 147 -2.74 -28.24 22.81
CA ASN A 147 -2.51 -28.67 24.19
C ASN A 147 -3.80 -29.32 24.74
N PRO A 148 -3.85 -30.65 24.90
CA PRO A 148 -5.07 -31.35 25.33
C PRO A 148 -5.61 -30.91 26.70
N GLU A 149 -4.75 -30.48 27.62
CA GLU A 149 -5.12 -30.14 29.00
C GLU A 149 -5.77 -28.76 29.11
N THR A 150 -5.41 -27.83 28.21
CA THR A 150 -6.01 -26.49 28.15
C THR A 150 -7.13 -26.39 27.11
N THR A 151 -7.31 -27.40 26.27
CA THR A 151 -8.34 -27.41 25.22
C THR A 151 -9.73 -27.62 25.83
N GLU A 152 -10.68 -26.80 25.40
CA GLU A 152 -12.10 -26.97 25.70
C GLU A 152 -12.75 -27.86 24.65
N TRP A 153 -13.41 -28.92 25.13
CA TRP A 153 -13.92 -30.00 24.30
C TRP A 153 -15.44 -30.00 24.29
N GLN A 154 -16.01 -30.14 23.10
CA GLN A 154 -17.43 -30.41 22.88
C GLN A 154 -17.62 -31.79 22.24
N LEU A 155 -18.85 -32.29 22.21
CA LEU A 155 -19.18 -33.51 21.48
C LEU A 155 -19.27 -33.22 19.97
N SER A 156 -18.91 -34.21 19.15
CA SER A 156 -19.15 -34.16 17.70
C SER A 156 -20.64 -34.12 17.38
N TYR A 157 -20.98 -33.78 16.13
CA TYR A 157 -22.37 -33.69 15.69
C TYR A 157 -23.17 -34.99 15.89
N ASP A 158 -22.51 -36.16 15.87
CA ASP A 158 -23.11 -37.48 16.11
C ASP A 158 -22.97 -37.98 17.56
N GLY A 159 -22.38 -37.18 18.44
CA GLY A 159 -22.18 -37.49 19.86
C GLY A 159 -21.15 -38.59 20.16
N ARG A 160 -20.45 -39.14 19.15
CA ARG A 160 -19.53 -40.29 19.33
C ARG A 160 -18.11 -39.89 19.67
N ASN A 161 -17.65 -38.74 19.18
CA ASN A 161 -16.29 -38.25 19.35
C ASN A 161 -16.31 -36.91 20.10
N ARG A 162 -15.13 -36.44 20.52
CA ARG A 162 -14.96 -35.10 21.10
C ARG A 162 -14.18 -34.24 20.12
N GLU A 163 -14.58 -32.99 19.95
CA GLU A 163 -13.86 -32.01 19.13
C GLU A 163 -13.56 -30.75 19.93
N PRO A 164 -12.50 -30.00 19.59
CA PRO A 164 -12.20 -28.73 20.25
C PRO A 164 -13.18 -27.64 19.83
N VAL A 165 -13.70 -26.87 20.79
CA VAL A 165 -14.47 -25.65 20.50
C VAL A 165 -13.56 -24.65 19.78
N THR A 166 -12.40 -24.37 20.39
CA THR A 166 -11.28 -23.61 19.81
C THR A 166 -9.97 -24.34 20.11
N LEU A 167 -8.95 -24.14 19.28
CA LEU A 167 -7.61 -24.66 19.57
C LEU A 167 -6.85 -23.66 20.47
N PRO A 168 -6.08 -24.11 21.47
CA PRO A 168 -5.32 -23.25 22.36
C PRO A 168 -4.05 -22.70 21.68
N VAL A 169 -4.24 -21.84 20.68
CA VAL A 169 -3.15 -21.31 19.85
C VAL A 169 -2.34 -20.26 20.61
N LYS A 170 -1.05 -20.52 20.80
CA LYS A 170 -0.10 -19.63 21.52
C LYS A 170 0.68 -18.68 20.60
N PHE A 171 0.00 -18.17 19.57
CA PHE A 171 0.55 -17.28 18.54
C PHE A 171 -0.61 -16.59 17.79
N PRO A 172 -0.47 -15.32 17.32
CA PRO A 172 -1.51 -14.61 16.55
C PRO A 172 -1.69 -15.18 15.13
N LEU A 173 -2.23 -16.40 15.03
CA LEU A 173 -2.36 -17.17 13.80
C LEU A 173 -3.30 -16.52 12.78
N LEU A 174 -4.40 -15.91 13.25
CA LEU A 174 -5.36 -15.20 12.40
C LEU A 174 -4.68 -14.17 11.50
N LEU A 175 -3.82 -13.34 12.11
CA LEU A 175 -3.15 -12.25 11.42
C LEU A 175 -2.00 -12.75 10.55
N ALA A 176 -1.30 -13.80 10.97
CA ALA A 176 -0.22 -14.39 10.16
C ALA A 176 -0.74 -15.02 8.87
N GLN A 177 -1.91 -15.67 8.93
CA GLN A 177 -2.46 -16.37 7.78
C GLN A 177 -3.45 -15.53 6.96
N GLY A 178 -4.04 -14.50 7.56
CA GLY A 178 -5.20 -13.81 7.02
C GLY A 178 -6.43 -14.73 6.91
N ALA A 179 -7.59 -14.12 6.71
CA ALA A 179 -8.85 -14.85 6.54
C ALA A 179 -9.78 -14.10 5.58
N GLU A 180 -10.45 -14.84 4.72
CA GLU A 180 -11.49 -14.30 3.85
C GLU A 180 -12.74 -15.18 3.95
N GLY A 181 -13.91 -14.55 4.04
CA GLY A 181 -15.18 -15.25 4.19
C GLY A 181 -16.36 -14.35 3.88
N ILE A 182 -17.35 -14.90 3.19
CA ILE A 182 -18.61 -14.23 2.90
C ILE A 182 -19.70 -14.99 3.65
N ALA A 183 -20.42 -14.29 4.52
CA ALA A 183 -21.53 -14.83 5.30
C ALA A 183 -22.85 -14.21 4.82
N VAL A 184 -23.94 -14.43 5.56
CA VAL A 184 -25.22 -13.78 5.30
C VAL A 184 -25.19 -12.37 5.90
N GLY A 185 -25.31 -11.33 5.05
CA GLY A 185 -25.33 -9.93 5.47
C GLY A 185 -23.99 -9.32 5.90
N LEU A 186 -22.91 -10.11 5.98
CA LEU A 186 -21.58 -9.64 6.37
C LEU A 186 -20.47 -10.38 5.60
N ALA A 187 -19.29 -9.78 5.57
CA ALA A 187 -18.09 -10.37 5.01
C ALA A 187 -16.90 -10.07 5.92
N THR A 188 -15.89 -10.93 5.86
CA THR A 188 -14.60 -10.74 6.53
C THR A 188 -13.48 -10.88 5.51
N LYS A 189 -12.52 -9.95 5.54
CA LYS A 189 -11.35 -9.92 4.69
C LYS A 189 -10.18 -9.32 5.47
N ILE A 190 -9.47 -10.20 6.17
CA ILE A 190 -8.32 -9.93 7.04
C ILE A 190 -7.05 -10.21 6.25
N MET A 191 -6.15 -9.23 6.18
CA MET A 191 -4.90 -9.34 5.43
C MET A 191 -3.83 -10.13 6.21
N PRO A 192 -2.95 -10.88 5.52
CA PRO A 192 -1.81 -11.52 6.15
C PRO A 192 -0.76 -10.49 6.61
N HIS A 193 -0.05 -10.82 7.68
CA HIS A 193 0.99 -10.00 8.29
C HIS A 193 2.28 -10.80 8.48
N ASN A 194 3.40 -10.10 8.62
CA ASN A 194 4.70 -10.74 8.75
C ASN A 194 4.84 -11.48 10.09
N PHE A 195 5.43 -12.67 10.05
CA PHE A 195 5.61 -13.52 11.23
C PHE A 195 6.47 -12.86 12.33
N ILE A 196 7.57 -12.22 11.94
CA ILE A 196 8.52 -11.58 12.89
C ILE A 196 7.88 -10.34 13.49
N GLU A 197 7.23 -9.51 12.68
CA GLU A 197 6.55 -8.30 13.18
C GLU A 197 5.38 -8.61 14.10
N LEU A 198 4.67 -9.73 13.89
CA LEU A 198 3.63 -10.17 14.82
C LEU A 198 4.21 -10.56 16.18
N ILE A 199 5.39 -11.16 16.21
CA ILE A 199 6.11 -11.48 17.46
C ILE A 199 6.55 -10.19 18.14
N ASP A 200 7.23 -9.30 17.42
CA ASP A 200 7.72 -8.04 17.97
C ASP A 200 6.55 -7.15 18.45
N GLY A 201 5.44 -7.12 17.71
CA GLY A 201 4.21 -6.46 18.11
C GLY A 201 3.54 -7.10 19.34
N SER A 202 3.58 -8.42 19.47
CA SER A 202 3.11 -9.11 20.69
C SER A 202 3.98 -8.77 21.90
N ILE A 203 5.29 -8.62 21.71
CA ILE A 203 6.22 -8.19 22.78
C ILE A 203 5.93 -6.74 23.18
N GLN A 204 5.68 -5.82 22.23
CA GLN A 204 5.25 -4.44 22.49
C GLN A 204 3.95 -4.39 23.31
N VAL A 205 2.94 -5.19 22.94
CA VAL A 205 1.69 -5.32 23.71
C VAL A 205 1.96 -5.75 25.15
N LEU A 206 2.87 -6.70 25.37
CA LEU A 206 3.23 -7.16 26.71
C LEU A 206 3.94 -6.09 27.55
N HIS A 207 4.59 -5.12 26.90
CA HIS A 207 5.14 -3.91 27.53
C HIS A 207 4.10 -2.80 27.76
N GLY A 208 2.87 -2.97 27.26
CA GLY A 208 1.79 -1.98 27.38
C GLY A 208 1.76 -0.93 26.27
N GLU A 209 2.48 -1.17 25.17
CA GLU A 209 2.50 -0.31 23.98
C GLU A 209 1.47 -0.79 22.96
N ARG A 210 0.90 0.13 22.17
CA ARG A 210 -0.01 -0.21 21.07
C ARG A 210 0.82 -0.61 19.84
N PRO A 211 0.64 -1.82 19.29
CA PRO A 211 1.38 -2.24 18.11
C PRO A 211 0.89 -1.47 16.89
N ASN A 212 1.77 -1.31 15.90
CA ASN A 212 1.43 -0.75 14.59
C ASN A 212 1.95 -1.67 13.49
N ILE A 213 1.17 -2.69 13.18
CA ILE A 213 1.53 -3.71 12.18
C ILE A 213 0.87 -3.41 10.83
N PHE A 214 1.60 -3.70 9.76
CA PHE A 214 1.13 -3.53 8.40
C PHE A 214 1.11 -4.86 7.64
N PRO A 215 0.19 -5.03 6.67
CA PRO A 215 0.11 -6.24 5.87
C PRO A 215 1.44 -6.61 5.22
N ASP A 216 1.68 -7.92 5.09
CA ASP A 216 2.80 -8.50 4.35
C ASP A 216 2.26 -9.65 3.52
N PHE A 217 2.40 -9.54 2.20
CA PHE A 217 1.78 -10.46 1.27
C PHE A 217 2.75 -11.57 0.86
N PRO A 218 2.31 -12.84 0.79
CA PRO A 218 3.17 -13.95 0.39
C PRO A 218 3.69 -13.81 -1.05
N THR A 219 2.99 -13.03 -1.90
CA THR A 219 3.36 -12.72 -3.29
C THR A 219 4.40 -11.60 -3.42
N GLY A 220 4.78 -10.94 -2.31
CA GLY A 220 5.67 -9.78 -2.33
C GLY A 220 4.97 -8.54 -2.87
N GLY A 221 5.58 -7.90 -3.86
CA GLY A 221 5.09 -6.71 -4.54
C GLY A 221 5.30 -5.44 -3.71
N MET A 222 4.76 -4.35 -4.24
CA MET A 222 4.71 -3.07 -3.56
C MET A 222 3.31 -2.84 -3.00
N ALA A 223 3.18 -2.25 -1.81
CA ALA A 223 1.89 -1.89 -1.24
C ALA A 223 1.87 -0.46 -0.68
N ASP A 224 0.78 0.25 -0.96
CA ASP A 224 0.43 1.53 -0.36
C ASP A 224 -0.66 1.33 0.68
N VAL A 225 -0.26 1.51 1.94
CA VAL A 225 -1.09 1.33 3.15
C VAL A 225 -1.54 2.65 3.76
N SER A 226 -1.38 3.78 3.06
CA SER A 226 -1.71 5.12 3.59
C SER A 226 -3.16 5.24 4.06
N ASN A 227 -4.08 4.51 3.44
CA ASN A 227 -5.50 4.47 3.80
C ASN A 227 -5.93 3.13 4.41
N TYR A 228 -4.99 2.36 4.98
CA TYR A 228 -5.28 1.02 5.51
C TYR A 228 -6.29 1.02 6.67
N ASN A 229 -6.31 2.10 7.47
CA ASN A 229 -7.18 2.27 8.64
C ASN A 229 -7.20 1.05 9.57
N GLU A 230 -6.01 0.50 9.88
CA GLU A 230 -5.82 -0.68 10.73
C GLU A 230 -6.68 -1.90 10.32
N GLY A 231 -6.99 -2.04 9.03
CA GLY A 231 -7.79 -3.13 8.49
C GLY A 231 -9.29 -3.03 8.76
N GLN A 232 -9.78 -1.90 9.26
CA GLN A 232 -11.21 -1.66 9.48
C GLN A 232 -11.96 -1.44 8.16
N ARG A 233 -13.28 -1.61 8.23
CA ARG A 233 -14.19 -1.34 7.11
C ARG A 233 -14.03 0.11 6.63
N GLY A 234 -13.91 0.29 5.32
CA GLY A 234 -13.64 1.60 4.70
C GLY A 234 -12.15 1.87 4.47
N GLY A 235 -11.26 1.04 5.03
CA GLY A 235 -9.85 1.03 4.66
C GLY A 235 -9.64 0.62 3.20
N LYS A 236 -8.50 1.03 2.63
CA LYS A 236 -8.09 0.73 1.26
C LYS A 236 -6.58 0.55 1.19
N ILE A 237 -6.15 -0.57 0.62
CA ILE A 237 -4.75 -0.86 0.28
C ILE A 237 -4.66 -0.90 -1.23
N ARG A 238 -3.63 -0.27 -1.80
CA ARG A 238 -3.26 -0.49 -3.21
C ARG A 238 -2.06 -1.39 -3.25
N VAL A 239 -2.06 -2.40 -4.11
CA VAL A 239 -0.94 -3.33 -4.29
C VAL A 239 -0.52 -3.29 -5.75
N ARG A 240 0.78 -3.12 -6.00
CA ARG A 240 1.39 -3.04 -7.33
C ARG A 240 2.34 -4.21 -7.58
N ALA A 241 2.36 -4.64 -8.84
CA ALA A 241 3.34 -5.55 -9.38
C ALA A 241 4.72 -4.88 -9.39
N LYS A 242 5.78 -5.66 -9.15
CA LYS A 242 7.14 -5.18 -9.33
C LYS A 242 7.55 -5.37 -10.79
N ILE A 243 7.82 -4.26 -11.46
CA ILE A 243 8.17 -4.22 -12.88
C ILE A 243 9.58 -3.63 -13.00
N GLU A 244 10.47 -4.38 -13.62
CA GLU A 244 11.85 -3.99 -13.88
C GLU A 244 12.06 -3.75 -15.38
N GLU A 245 12.71 -2.63 -15.73
CA GLU A 245 13.19 -2.41 -17.09
C GLU A 245 14.48 -3.19 -17.31
N ARG A 246 14.45 -4.21 -18.18
CA ARG A 246 15.67 -4.95 -18.56
C ARG A 246 16.39 -4.30 -19.74
N ASP A 247 15.61 -3.86 -20.72
CA ASP A 247 16.11 -3.10 -21.86
C ASP A 247 15.02 -2.13 -22.37
N LYS A 248 15.40 -1.22 -23.28
CA LYS A 248 14.50 -0.20 -23.86
C LYS A 248 13.25 -0.77 -24.58
N LYS A 249 13.16 -2.10 -24.75
CA LYS A 249 12.09 -2.80 -25.45
C LYS A 249 11.47 -3.93 -24.62
N THR A 250 11.92 -4.16 -23.39
CA THR A 250 11.59 -5.35 -22.62
C THR A 250 11.45 -4.99 -21.15
N LEU A 251 10.24 -5.20 -20.65
CA LEU A 251 9.90 -5.12 -19.23
C LEU A 251 9.80 -6.53 -18.66
N ALA A 252 10.21 -6.71 -17.42
CA ALA A 252 10.05 -7.95 -16.67
C ALA A 252 9.20 -7.70 -15.43
N ILE A 253 8.09 -8.43 -15.30
CA ILE A 253 7.28 -8.44 -14.08
C ILE A 253 7.79 -9.58 -13.20
N THR A 254 8.39 -9.24 -12.07
CA THR A 254 9.05 -10.19 -11.16
C THR A 254 8.18 -10.59 -9.97
N GLU A 255 7.19 -9.76 -9.62
CA GLU A 255 6.27 -10.00 -8.51
C GLU A 255 4.88 -9.49 -8.88
N ILE A 256 3.83 -10.18 -8.44
CA ILE A 256 2.43 -9.87 -8.78
C ILE A 256 1.64 -9.37 -7.56
N PRO A 257 0.59 -8.57 -7.78
CA PRO A 257 -0.27 -8.11 -6.70
C PRO A 257 -0.98 -9.27 -6.01
N PHE A 258 -1.16 -9.14 -4.69
CA PHE A 258 -1.88 -10.12 -3.89
C PHE A 258 -3.33 -10.29 -4.40
N GLY A 259 -3.77 -11.55 -4.53
CA GLY A 259 -5.09 -11.90 -5.04
C GLY A 259 -5.20 -12.02 -6.57
N THR A 260 -4.09 -11.85 -7.30
CA THR A 260 -4.02 -12.06 -8.75
C THR A 260 -3.15 -13.28 -9.06
N THR A 261 -3.36 -13.93 -10.21
CA THR A 261 -2.52 -15.00 -10.73
C THR A 261 -1.70 -14.53 -11.93
N THR A 262 -0.60 -15.22 -12.27
CA THR A 262 0.20 -14.89 -13.48
C THR A 262 -0.65 -14.95 -14.74
N GLY A 263 -1.46 -16.01 -14.90
CA GLY A 263 -2.40 -16.16 -16.01
C GLY A 263 -3.43 -15.03 -16.08
N GLY A 264 -4.05 -14.67 -14.94
CA GLY A 264 -5.03 -13.58 -14.88
C GLY A 264 -4.42 -12.22 -15.16
N LEU A 265 -3.19 -11.98 -14.70
CA LEU A 265 -2.45 -10.75 -15.01
C LEU A 265 -2.14 -10.68 -16.51
N ILE A 266 -1.63 -11.76 -17.11
CA ILE A 266 -1.35 -11.82 -18.56
C ILE A 266 -2.63 -11.56 -19.37
N GLU A 267 -3.75 -12.18 -19.02
CA GLU A 267 -5.05 -11.96 -19.67
C GLU A 267 -5.50 -10.50 -19.57
N SER A 268 -5.29 -9.86 -18.42
CA SER A 268 -5.60 -8.43 -18.24
C SER A 268 -4.76 -7.53 -19.15
N VAL A 269 -3.48 -7.88 -19.34
CA VAL A 269 -2.56 -7.15 -20.22
C VAL A 269 -2.95 -7.35 -21.70
N VAL A 270 -3.28 -8.58 -22.10
CA VAL A 270 -3.77 -8.89 -23.46
C VAL A 270 -5.07 -8.13 -23.74
N THR A 271 -6.02 -8.14 -22.80
CA THR A 271 -7.29 -7.40 -22.94
C THR A 271 -7.06 -5.90 -23.08
N ALA A 272 -6.10 -5.32 -22.36
CA ALA A 272 -5.74 -3.91 -22.47
C ALA A 272 -5.06 -3.58 -23.81
N ASN A 273 -4.28 -4.53 -24.34
CA ASN A 273 -3.66 -4.43 -25.66
C ASN A 273 -4.71 -4.52 -26.79
N ASP A 274 -5.67 -5.43 -26.70
CA ASP A 274 -6.76 -5.59 -27.68
C ASP A 274 -7.68 -4.38 -27.71
N LYS A 275 -7.88 -3.72 -26.57
CA LYS A 275 -8.59 -2.43 -26.47
C LYS A 275 -7.76 -1.24 -26.96
N GLY A 276 -6.52 -1.45 -27.41
CA GLY A 276 -5.63 -0.41 -27.91
C GLY A 276 -5.17 0.60 -26.85
N LYS A 277 -5.30 0.26 -25.55
CA LYS A 277 -4.85 1.12 -24.44
C LYS A 277 -3.35 1.01 -24.21
N ILE A 278 -2.81 -0.18 -24.45
CA ILE A 278 -1.38 -0.49 -24.37
C ILE A 278 -0.97 -1.10 -25.71
N LYS A 279 0.28 -0.91 -26.14
CA LYS A 279 0.81 -1.49 -27.38
C LYS A 279 1.99 -2.40 -27.06
N ILE A 280 1.73 -3.69 -27.02
CA ILE A 280 2.70 -4.74 -26.70
C ILE A 280 2.89 -5.61 -27.93
N LYS A 281 4.14 -6.02 -28.18
CA LYS A 281 4.50 -6.90 -29.30
C LYS A 281 4.24 -8.37 -28.97
N LYS A 282 4.70 -8.81 -27.79
CA LYS A 282 4.63 -10.20 -27.34
C LYS A 282 4.75 -10.24 -25.81
N ILE A 283 4.10 -11.21 -25.19
CA ILE A 283 4.27 -11.56 -23.78
C ILE A 283 4.81 -12.99 -23.71
N GLU A 284 5.78 -13.23 -22.85
CA GLU A 284 6.34 -14.56 -22.56
C GLU A 284 6.23 -14.81 -21.06
N ASP A 285 5.67 -15.96 -20.68
CA ASP A 285 5.62 -16.40 -19.29
C ASP A 285 6.74 -17.41 -19.04
N ASN A 286 7.76 -17.00 -18.29
CA ASN A 286 8.87 -17.83 -17.84
C ASN A 286 8.75 -18.18 -16.35
N THR A 287 7.55 -18.04 -15.77
CA THR A 287 7.29 -18.34 -14.38
C THR A 287 7.57 -19.81 -14.08
N ALA A 288 8.45 -20.05 -13.11
CA ALA A 288 8.76 -21.37 -12.58
C ALA A 288 8.65 -21.33 -11.05
N GLY A 289 9.78 -21.39 -10.34
CA GLY A 289 9.78 -21.17 -8.88
C GLY A 289 9.54 -19.71 -8.49
N ASN A 290 9.96 -18.78 -9.35
CA ASN A 290 9.75 -17.35 -9.20
C ASN A 290 8.92 -16.83 -10.37
N VAL A 291 8.17 -15.75 -10.14
CA VAL A 291 7.40 -15.10 -11.21
C VAL A 291 8.35 -14.38 -12.16
N GLU A 292 8.17 -14.64 -13.45
CA GLU A 292 8.92 -13.94 -14.49
C GLU A 292 8.06 -13.82 -15.75
N ILE A 293 7.37 -12.69 -15.89
CA ILE A 293 6.57 -12.40 -17.08
C ILE A 293 7.29 -11.33 -17.88
N ILE A 294 7.76 -11.70 -19.07
CA ILE A 294 8.49 -10.82 -19.97
C ILE A 294 7.52 -10.15 -20.95
N VAL A 295 7.49 -8.83 -20.95
CA VAL A 295 6.65 -8.01 -21.81
C VAL A 295 7.52 -7.30 -22.83
N HIS A 296 7.41 -7.71 -24.09
CA HIS A 296 8.11 -7.07 -25.20
C HIS A 296 7.31 -5.91 -25.78
N LEU A 297 7.88 -4.72 -25.73
CA LEU A 297 7.28 -3.48 -26.19
C LEU A 297 7.30 -3.35 -27.71
N ALA A 298 6.34 -2.61 -28.26
CA ALA A 298 6.37 -2.22 -29.66
C ALA A 298 7.48 -1.16 -29.92
N PRO A 299 8.09 -1.13 -31.11
CA PRO A 299 9.11 -0.14 -31.44
C PRO A 299 8.60 1.30 -31.29
N GLY A 300 9.37 2.16 -30.63
CA GLY A 300 9.08 3.59 -30.50
C GLY A 300 8.25 3.99 -29.27
N ILE A 301 7.98 3.06 -28.35
CA ILE A 301 7.27 3.33 -27.09
C ILE A 301 8.28 3.35 -25.94
N SER A 302 8.15 4.34 -25.05
CA SER A 302 8.98 4.41 -23.84
C SER A 302 8.57 3.33 -22.82
N PRO A 303 9.54 2.62 -22.21
CA PRO A 303 9.29 1.72 -21.09
C PRO A 303 8.52 2.37 -19.94
N ASP A 304 8.91 3.57 -19.51
CA ASP A 304 8.30 4.28 -18.38
C ASP A 304 6.80 4.55 -18.58
N VAL A 305 6.44 5.05 -19.77
CA VAL A 305 5.04 5.30 -20.14
C VAL A 305 4.25 4.00 -20.17
N THR A 306 4.89 2.90 -20.59
CA THR A 306 4.23 1.59 -20.61
C THR A 306 4.04 1.03 -19.20
N ILE A 307 4.99 1.23 -18.29
CA ILE A 307 4.86 0.85 -16.87
C ILE A 307 3.65 1.55 -16.24
N ASP A 308 3.54 2.87 -16.42
CA ASP A 308 2.38 3.63 -15.94
C ASP A 308 1.07 3.13 -16.58
N ALA A 309 1.10 2.76 -17.88
CA ALA A 309 -0.06 2.23 -18.58
C ALA A 309 -0.48 0.85 -18.05
N LEU A 310 0.49 -0.01 -17.75
CA LEU A 310 0.27 -1.30 -17.13
C LEU A 310 -0.39 -1.11 -15.75
N TYR A 311 0.09 -0.19 -14.92
CA TYR A 311 -0.55 0.08 -13.62
C TYR A 311 -1.97 0.64 -13.75
N ALA A 312 -2.22 1.55 -14.70
CA ALA A 312 -3.54 2.18 -14.85
C ALA A 312 -4.61 1.27 -15.49
N PHE A 313 -4.23 0.39 -16.41
CA PHE A 313 -5.20 -0.32 -17.26
C PHE A 313 -5.21 -1.84 -17.11
N THR A 314 -4.32 -2.42 -16.29
CA THR A 314 -4.21 -3.87 -16.12
C THR A 314 -4.26 -4.25 -14.64
N ALA A 315 -4.28 -5.56 -14.35
CA ALA A 315 -4.21 -6.07 -12.98
C ALA A 315 -2.80 -5.95 -12.35
N CYS A 316 -1.89 -5.18 -12.95
CA CYS A 316 -0.61 -4.83 -12.33
C CYS A 316 -0.77 -3.88 -11.13
N GLU A 317 -1.91 -3.18 -10.99
CA GLU A 317 -2.31 -2.50 -9.76
C GLU A 317 -3.70 -2.99 -9.35
N VAL A 318 -3.84 -3.44 -8.10
CA VAL A 318 -5.12 -3.89 -7.54
C VAL A 318 -5.40 -3.13 -6.25
N SER A 319 -6.67 -2.75 -6.08
CA SER A 319 -7.16 -2.17 -4.84
C SER A 319 -7.84 -3.22 -3.99
N ILE A 320 -7.42 -3.35 -2.74
CA ILE A 320 -7.98 -4.27 -1.75
C ILE A 320 -8.65 -3.46 -0.65
N SER A 321 -9.89 -3.81 -0.34
CA SER A 321 -10.65 -3.20 0.76
C SER A 321 -10.69 -4.19 1.93
N PRO A 322 -9.89 -4.01 2.99
CA PRO A 322 -9.96 -4.84 4.17
C PRO A 322 -11.31 -4.68 4.89
N ASN A 323 -11.73 -5.74 5.56
CA ASN A 323 -12.92 -5.74 6.41
C ASN A 323 -12.73 -6.76 7.53
N THR A 324 -12.18 -6.32 8.65
CA THR A 324 -11.82 -7.21 9.76
C THR A 324 -13.03 -7.53 10.63
N CYS A 325 -13.59 -8.73 10.45
CA CYS A 325 -14.68 -9.26 11.25
C CYS A 325 -14.33 -10.65 11.80
N VAL A 326 -14.53 -10.86 13.10
CA VAL A 326 -14.19 -12.08 13.83
C VAL A 326 -15.32 -12.49 14.77
N ILE A 327 -15.40 -13.77 15.13
CA ILE A 327 -16.32 -14.24 16.18
C ILE A 327 -15.64 -14.10 17.54
N LYS A 328 -16.34 -13.44 18.46
CA LYS A 328 -15.99 -13.27 19.86
C LYS A 328 -17.27 -13.37 20.69
N ASP A 329 -17.23 -14.15 21.77
CA ASP A 329 -18.38 -14.38 22.66
C ASP A 329 -19.65 -14.77 21.89
N GLU A 330 -19.50 -15.71 20.95
CA GLU A 330 -20.58 -16.22 20.06
C GLU A 330 -21.25 -15.16 19.18
N LYS A 331 -20.58 -14.01 18.94
CA LYS A 331 -21.11 -12.92 18.13
C LYS A 331 -20.06 -12.35 17.16
N PRO A 332 -20.47 -11.90 15.96
CA PRO A 332 -19.57 -11.22 15.04
C PRO A 332 -19.21 -9.82 15.54
N HIS A 333 -17.92 -9.52 15.58
CA HIS A 333 -17.38 -8.23 15.99
C HIS A 333 -16.46 -7.66 14.90
N PHE A 334 -16.63 -6.36 14.62
CA PHE A 334 -15.70 -5.61 13.77
C PHE A 334 -14.63 -4.97 14.66
N MET A 335 -13.37 -5.32 14.41
CA MET A 335 -12.24 -4.89 15.25
C MET A 335 -11.11 -4.37 14.39
N SER A 336 -10.22 -3.55 14.96
CA SER A 336 -8.96 -3.23 14.29
C SER A 336 -8.00 -4.42 14.36
N VAL A 337 -7.05 -4.47 13.43
CA VAL A 337 -6.00 -5.50 13.42
C VAL A 337 -5.10 -5.41 14.66
N ASN A 338 -4.83 -4.19 15.15
CA ASN A 338 -4.02 -3.98 16.34
C ASN A 338 -4.76 -4.46 17.62
N ASP A 339 -6.08 -4.28 17.69
CA ASP A 339 -6.90 -4.81 18.79
C ASP A 339 -6.92 -6.33 18.79
N ILE A 340 -7.03 -6.96 17.60
CA ILE A 340 -6.95 -8.42 17.47
C ILE A 340 -5.59 -8.94 17.93
N LEU A 341 -4.49 -8.28 17.55
CA LEU A 341 -3.16 -8.67 18.02
C LEU A 341 -3.06 -8.57 19.55
N THR A 342 -3.61 -7.51 20.11
CA THR A 342 -3.65 -7.30 21.56
C THR A 342 -4.41 -8.42 22.27
N GLU A 343 -5.60 -8.75 21.78
CA GLU A 343 -6.42 -9.83 22.35
C GLU A 343 -5.77 -11.20 22.22
N ASN A 344 -5.18 -11.52 21.06
CA ASN A 344 -4.45 -12.77 20.84
C ASN A 344 -3.22 -12.90 21.75
N THR A 345 -2.53 -11.79 22.01
CA THR A 345 -1.36 -11.76 22.90
C THR A 345 -1.77 -12.00 24.35
N ILE A 346 -2.85 -11.36 24.80
CA ILE A 346 -3.42 -11.56 26.14
C ILE A 346 -3.92 -13.00 26.30
N ASN A 347 -4.60 -13.54 25.28
CA ASN A 347 -5.04 -14.93 25.27
C ASN A 347 -3.83 -15.89 25.39
N THR A 348 -2.76 -15.66 24.61
CA THR A 348 -1.53 -16.45 24.71
C THR A 348 -0.94 -16.41 26.12
N LYS A 349 -0.88 -15.23 26.75
CA LYS A 349 -0.44 -15.07 28.15
C LYS A 349 -1.31 -15.87 29.12
N ASN A 350 -2.63 -15.86 28.94
CA ASN A 350 -3.58 -16.60 29.77
C ASN A 350 -3.43 -18.12 29.58
N LEU A 351 -3.22 -18.60 28.35
CA LEU A 351 -2.94 -20.01 28.06
C LEU A 351 -1.64 -20.46 28.75
N LEU A 352 -0.56 -19.68 28.63
CA LEU A 352 0.71 -19.98 29.31
C LEU A 352 0.56 -20.00 30.85
N LYS A 353 -0.27 -19.11 31.41
CA LYS A 353 -0.60 -19.14 32.83
C LYS A 353 -1.29 -20.44 33.23
N ARG A 354 -2.32 -20.85 32.48
CA ARG A 354 -3.06 -22.10 32.73
C ARG A 354 -2.14 -23.33 32.62
N GLU A 355 -1.23 -23.36 31.65
CA GLU A 355 -0.21 -24.41 31.53
C GLU A 355 0.71 -24.47 32.76
N LEU A 356 1.17 -23.31 33.25
CA LEU A 356 2.02 -23.25 34.43
C LEU A 356 1.25 -23.64 35.71
N GLU A 357 -0.03 -23.29 35.82
CA GLU A 357 -0.90 -23.69 36.95
C GLU A 357 -1.15 -25.20 36.96
N ILE A 358 -1.45 -25.80 35.80
CA ILE A 358 -1.60 -27.25 35.67
C ILE A 358 -0.29 -27.96 36.01
N ARG A 359 0.83 -27.49 35.44
CA ARG A 359 2.17 -28.03 35.75
C ARG A 359 2.52 -27.89 37.23
N LEU A 360 2.17 -26.77 37.86
CA LEU A 360 2.38 -26.55 39.29
C LEU A 360 1.58 -27.55 40.12
N ASN A 361 0.31 -27.76 39.78
CA ASN A 361 -0.54 -28.73 40.46
C ASN A 361 0.03 -30.16 40.32
N ASP A 362 0.45 -30.56 39.12
CA ASP A 362 1.08 -31.86 38.89
C ASP A 362 2.37 -32.06 39.68
N LEU A 363 3.22 -31.03 39.74
CA LEU A 363 4.45 -31.07 40.53
C LEU A 363 4.15 -31.15 42.03
N GLN A 364 3.14 -30.41 42.51
CA GLN A 364 2.70 -30.48 43.91
C GLN A 364 2.16 -31.87 44.25
N GLU A 365 1.30 -32.44 43.42
CA GLU A 365 0.78 -33.81 43.57
C GLU A 365 1.92 -34.85 43.57
N LYS A 366 2.92 -34.70 42.70
CA LYS A 366 4.11 -35.57 42.68
C LYS A 366 4.91 -35.48 43.98
N ILE A 367 5.20 -34.27 44.46
CA ILE A 367 5.93 -34.08 45.73
C ILE A 367 5.13 -34.64 46.91
N PHE A 368 3.82 -34.40 46.94
CA PHE A 368 2.95 -34.91 47.99
C PHE A 368 2.96 -36.43 48.03
N PHE A 369 2.81 -37.09 46.89
CA PHE A 369 2.86 -38.54 46.83
C PHE A 369 4.25 -39.10 47.18
N SER A 370 5.34 -38.44 46.75
CA SER A 370 6.70 -38.82 47.15
C SER A 370 6.95 -38.67 48.64
N SER A 371 6.43 -37.61 49.25
CA SER A 371 6.52 -37.34 50.70
C SER A 371 5.72 -38.37 51.49
N LEU A 372 4.49 -38.66 51.03
CA LEU A 372 3.61 -39.68 51.61
C LEU A 372 4.28 -41.07 51.60
N LEU A 373 4.85 -41.46 50.45
CA LEU A 373 5.56 -42.73 50.31
C LEU A 373 6.81 -42.79 51.19
N LYS A 374 7.57 -41.70 51.28
CA LYS A 374 8.76 -41.62 52.14
C LYS A 374 8.38 -41.83 53.61
N ILE A 375 7.39 -41.09 54.11
CA ILE A 375 6.93 -41.19 55.51
C ILE A 375 6.39 -42.59 55.80
N PHE A 376 5.59 -43.15 54.88
CA PHE A 376 5.04 -44.50 54.98
C PHE A 376 6.13 -45.57 55.18
N ILE A 377 7.25 -45.44 54.47
CA ILE A 377 8.37 -46.40 54.52
C ILE A 377 9.25 -46.13 55.74
N GLN A 378 9.56 -44.87 56.05
CA GLN A 378 10.43 -44.48 57.18
C GLN A 378 9.84 -44.85 58.53
N GLU A 379 8.56 -44.55 58.75
CA GLU A 379 7.84 -44.87 59.98
C GLU A 379 7.41 -46.34 60.06
N GLY A 380 7.68 -47.12 59.00
CA GLY A 380 7.36 -48.55 58.98
C GLY A 380 5.86 -48.84 59.07
N MET A 381 5.01 -47.92 58.61
CA MET A 381 3.54 -48.03 58.73
C MET A 381 2.99 -49.30 58.08
N TYR A 382 3.65 -49.79 57.03
CA TYR A 382 3.33 -51.06 56.36
C TYR A 382 3.55 -52.33 57.21
N LYS A 383 4.28 -52.21 58.33
CA LYS A 383 4.53 -53.29 59.31
C LYS A 383 3.73 -53.09 60.61
N HIS A 384 2.85 -52.09 60.66
CA HIS A 384 2.10 -51.79 61.86
C HIS A 384 1.05 -52.89 62.10
N PRO A 385 0.90 -53.44 63.31
CA PRO A 385 -0.04 -54.54 63.57
C PRO A 385 -1.48 -54.22 63.17
N ASP A 386 -1.92 -52.98 63.39
CA ASP A 386 -3.27 -52.53 63.02
C ASP A 386 -3.47 -52.43 61.50
N TYR A 387 -2.38 -52.24 60.74
CA TYR A 387 -2.41 -52.22 59.27
C TYR A 387 -2.39 -53.65 58.70
N GLU A 388 -1.56 -54.55 59.24
CA GLU A 388 -1.47 -55.95 58.80
C GLU A 388 -2.75 -56.77 59.09
N ASN A 389 -3.45 -56.44 60.18
CA ASN A 389 -4.69 -57.12 60.57
C ASN A 389 -5.95 -56.49 59.96
N ALA A 390 -5.82 -55.43 59.15
CA ALA A 390 -6.96 -54.78 58.51
C ALA A 390 -7.45 -55.61 57.31
N GLY A 391 -8.66 -56.15 57.40
CA GLY A 391 -9.27 -56.98 56.35
C GLY A 391 -9.94 -56.19 55.22
N ASP A 392 -10.33 -54.93 55.48
CA ASP A 392 -11.12 -54.10 54.57
C ASP A 392 -10.46 -52.75 54.29
N PHE A 393 -10.67 -52.21 53.08
CA PHE A 393 -10.07 -50.95 52.64
C PHE A 393 -10.45 -49.75 53.54
N GLU A 394 -11.69 -49.69 54.03
CA GLU A 394 -12.14 -48.62 54.93
C GLU A 394 -11.40 -48.64 56.27
N VAL A 395 -11.13 -49.83 56.81
CA VAL A 395 -10.36 -50.00 58.05
C VAL A 395 -8.90 -49.60 57.83
N VAL A 396 -8.31 -49.98 56.70
CA VAL A 396 -6.96 -49.56 56.32
C VAL A 396 -6.86 -48.04 56.22
N VAL A 397 -7.83 -47.38 55.59
CA VAL A 397 -7.86 -45.91 55.48
C VAL A 397 -7.93 -45.26 56.87
N GLN A 398 -8.77 -45.76 57.78
CA GLN A 398 -8.87 -45.23 59.15
C GLN A 398 -7.55 -45.40 59.92
N VAL A 399 -6.91 -46.57 59.81
CA VAL A 399 -5.62 -46.86 60.46
C VAL A 399 -4.53 -45.97 59.89
N LEU A 400 -4.40 -45.87 58.57
CA LEU A 400 -3.41 -45.01 57.94
C LEU A 400 -3.65 -43.54 58.28
N ASN A 401 -4.89 -43.07 58.27
CA ASN A 401 -5.22 -41.69 58.62
C ASN A 401 -4.77 -41.35 60.05
N ARG A 402 -4.96 -42.27 61.00
CA ARG A 402 -4.43 -42.13 62.37
C ARG A 402 -2.91 -42.15 62.42
N LEU A 403 -2.25 -43.01 61.64
CA LEU A 403 -0.78 -43.08 61.60
C LEU A 403 -0.14 -41.85 60.96
N PHE A 404 -0.82 -41.20 60.00
CA PHE A 404 -0.36 -39.98 59.35
C PHE A 404 -0.72 -38.70 60.11
N GLU A 405 -1.56 -38.76 61.15
CA GLU A 405 -1.99 -37.62 61.96
C GLU A 405 -0.83 -36.72 62.43
N PRO A 406 0.32 -37.24 62.89
CA PRO A 406 1.46 -36.40 63.30
C PRO A 406 2.13 -35.61 62.17
N PHE A 407 1.85 -35.96 60.91
CA PHE A 407 2.53 -35.42 59.73
C PHE A 407 1.64 -34.54 58.85
N PHE A 408 0.37 -34.31 59.23
CA PHE A 408 -0.58 -33.54 58.43
C PHE A 408 -0.08 -32.13 58.08
N ASP A 409 0.62 -31.46 59.00
CA ASP A 409 1.17 -30.11 58.79
C ASP A 409 2.27 -30.04 57.72
N GLN A 410 2.87 -31.17 57.33
CA GLN A 410 3.93 -31.22 56.31
C GLN A 410 3.38 -31.29 54.88
N PHE A 411 2.08 -31.59 54.71
CA PHE A 411 1.46 -31.73 53.39
C PHE A 411 0.80 -30.45 52.93
N TYR A 412 0.81 -30.19 51.62
CA TYR A 412 0.15 -28.99 51.06
C TYR A 412 -1.38 -29.10 51.02
N ARG A 413 -1.93 -30.34 51.06
CA ARG A 413 -3.36 -30.64 51.08
C ARG A 413 -3.64 -31.85 51.97
N GLU A 414 -4.91 -32.01 52.36
CA GLU A 414 -5.39 -33.19 53.08
C GLU A 414 -5.27 -34.47 52.24
N ILE A 415 -5.02 -35.59 52.92
CA ILE A 415 -4.89 -36.90 52.30
C ILE A 415 -6.29 -37.47 52.02
N ARG A 416 -6.56 -37.81 50.76
CA ARG A 416 -7.84 -38.39 50.34
C ARG A 416 -7.77 -39.92 50.38
N PRO A 417 -8.89 -40.63 50.51
CA PRO A 417 -8.94 -42.09 50.42
C PRO A 417 -8.26 -42.66 49.16
N GLU A 418 -8.36 -41.95 48.03
CA GLU A 418 -7.69 -42.34 46.78
C GLU A 418 -6.17 -42.32 46.85
N ASP A 419 -5.59 -41.42 47.65
CA ASP A 419 -4.14 -41.31 47.82
C ASP A 419 -3.61 -42.52 48.62
N TYR A 420 -4.35 -42.96 49.64
CA TYR A 420 -4.06 -44.21 50.36
C TYR A 420 -4.16 -45.42 49.44
N LYS A 421 -5.16 -45.47 48.56
CA LYS A 421 -5.26 -46.53 47.55
C LYS A 421 -4.03 -46.58 46.65
N LYS A 422 -3.61 -45.44 46.09
CA LYS A 422 -2.38 -45.35 45.28
C LYS A 422 -1.12 -45.75 46.04
N LEU A 423 -1.08 -45.51 47.36
CA LEU A 423 0.02 -45.89 48.23
C LEU A 423 0.05 -47.41 48.46
N ILE A 424 -1.10 -48.03 48.74
CA ILE A 424 -1.25 -49.48 48.97
C ILE A 424 -0.96 -50.28 47.69
N ASP A 425 -1.39 -49.77 46.53
CA ASP A 425 -1.18 -50.40 45.23
C ASP A 425 0.31 -50.44 44.81
N LYS A 426 1.22 -49.81 45.58
CA LYS A 426 2.66 -49.90 45.29
C LYS A 426 3.20 -51.29 45.55
N PRO A 427 3.96 -51.88 44.61
CA PRO A 427 4.48 -53.23 44.78
C PRO A 427 5.51 -53.27 45.91
N MET A 428 5.48 -54.35 46.70
CA MET A 428 6.37 -54.56 47.85
C MET A 428 7.87 -54.51 47.48
N SER A 429 8.21 -54.82 46.23
CA SER A 429 9.56 -54.66 45.66
C SER A 429 10.06 -53.20 45.65
N SER A 430 9.15 -52.23 45.51
CA SER A 430 9.48 -50.80 45.53
C SER A 430 9.72 -50.30 46.95
N ILE A 431 9.04 -50.86 47.94
CA ILE A 431 9.20 -50.54 49.37
C ILE A 431 10.54 -51.08 49.89
N THR A 432 10.87 -52.34 49.55
CA THR A 432 12.11 -53.01 49.98
C THR A 432 13.38 -52.46 49.34
N ARG A 433 13.30 -51.93 48.12
CA ARG A 433 14.43 -51.31 47.39
C ARG A 433 14.47 -49.78 47.53
N PHE A 434 13.64 -49.21 48.40
CA PHE A 434 13.52 -47.77 48.52
C PHE A 434 14.79 -47.15 49.10
N ASP A 435 15.38 -46.21 48.37
CA ASP A 435 16.55 -45.46 48.79
C ASP A 435 16.12 -44.05 49.20
N VAL A 436 16.17 -43.80 50.51
CA VAL A 436 15.76 -42.51 51.11
C VAL A 436 16.60 -41.36 50.54
N LYS A 437 17.90 -41.56 50.29
CA LYS A 437 18.77 -40.48 49.78
C LYS A 437 18.38 -40.07 48.37
N LYS A 438 18.10 -41.05 47.50
CA LYS A 438 17.63 -40.78 46.13
C LYS A 438 16.26 -40.13 46.11
N ALA A 439 15.37 -40.53 47.01
CA ALA A 439 14.06 -39.89 47.16
C ALA A 439 14.21 -38.42 47.60
N ASP A 440 15.12 -38.13 48.54
CA ASP A 440 15.42 -36.77 48.98
C ASP A 440 16.00 -35.90 47.86
N GLU A 441 16.93 -36.44 47.05
CA GLU A 441 17.46 -35.75 45.87
C GLU A 441 16.37 -35.45 44.83
N MET A 442 15.48 -36.42 44.57
CA MET A 442 14.36 -36.26 43.65
C MET A 442 13.37 -35.20 44.16
N MET A 443 13.00 -35.25 45.44
CA MET A 443 12.12 -34.24 46.06
C MET A 443 12.74 -32.85 46.01
N LYS A 444 14.04 -32.71 46.30
CA LYS A 444 14.75 -31.42 46.19
C LYS A 444 14.73 -30.90 44.75
N THR A 445 14.86 -31.77 43.76
CA THR A 445 14.75 -31.40 42.34
C THR A 445 13.35 -30.89 42.02
N LEU A 446 12.31 -31.62 42.44
CA LEU A 446 10.91 -31.20 42.26
C LEU A 446 10.60 -29.89 43.00
N GLU A 447 11.13 -29.68 44.21
CA GLU A 447 10.96 -28.42 44.94
C GLU A 447 11.59 -27.24 44.19
N ASN A 448 12.76 -27.46 43.59
CA ASN A 448 13.41 -26.43 42.75
C ASN A 448 12.57 -26.12 41.51
N GLU A 449 12.00 -27.15 40.85
CA GLU A 449 11.08 -26.95 39.73
C GLU A 449 9.82 -26.19 40.16
N ILE A 450 9.22 -26.50 41.32
CA ILE A 450 8.07 -25.75 41.84
C ILE A 450 8.46 -24.29 42.12
N LYS A 451 9.63 -24.04 42.71
CA LYS A 451 10.12 -22.66 42.94
C LYS A 451 10.28 -21.91 41.62
N GLU A 452 10.77 -22.57 40.59
CA GLU A 452 10.90 -22.00 39.25
C GLU A 452 9.54 -21.71 38.61
N VAL A 453 8.60 -22.65 38.63
CA VAL A 453 7.24 -22.45 38.11
C VAL A 453 6.52 -21.33 38.87
N LYS A 454 6.64 -21.27 40.20
CA LYS A 454 6.13 -20.16 41.02
C LYS A 454 6.78 -18.81 40.69
N ARG A 455 8.06 -18.80 40.29
CA ARG A 455 8.72 -17.59 39.80
C ARG A 455 8.13 -17.17 38.46
N HIS A 456 7.95 -18.10 37.52
CA HIS A 456 7.33 -17.80 36.22
C HIS A 456 5.88 -17.32 36.34
N LEU A 457 5.09 -17.88 37.27
CA LEU A 457 3.73 -17.39 37.54
C LEU A 457 3.72 -15.95 38.10
N ARG A 458 4.71 -15.59 38.92
CA ARG A 458 4.87 -14.20 39.40
C ARG A 458 5.32 -13.25 38.29
N GLN A 459 6.23 -13.69 37.42
CA GLN A 459 6.77 -12.94 36.28
C GLN A 459 6.17 -13.43 34.95
N LEU A 460 4.84 -13.51 34.89
CA LEU A 460 4.14 -14.11 33.75
C LEU A 460 4.40 -13.34 32.44
N THR A 461 4.53 -12.02 32.50
CA THR A 461 4.84 -11.19 31.33
C THR A 461 6.22 -11.52 30.76
N GLU A 462 7.25 -11.63 31.60
CA GLU A 462 8.60 -12.00 31.15
C GLU A 462 8.64 -13.42 30.56
N TYR A 463 7.89 -14.35 31.16
CA TYR A 463 7.76 -15.71 30.63
C TYR A 463 7.08 -15.74 29.25
N ALA A 464 6.03 -14.92 29.05
CA ALA A 464 5.36 -14.78 27.77
C ALA A 464 6.27 -14.14 26.71
N ILE A 465 7.09 -13.14 27.07
CA ILE A 465 8.09 -12.55 26.18
C ILE A 465 9.11 -13.62 25.77
N ALA A 466 9.66 -14.38 26.72
CA ALA A 466 10.60 -15.46 26.45
C ALA A 466 10.01 -16.55 25.53
N TRP A 467 8.70 -16.82 25.63
CA TRP A 467 8.00 -17.71 24.71
C TRP A 467 8.01 -17.19 23.27
N PHE A 468 7.66 -15.91 23.08
CA PHE A 468 7.69 -15.26 21.77
C PHE A 468 9.11 -15.17 21.18
N GLU A 469 10.11 -14.86 21.99
CA GLU A 469 11.52 -14.86 21.57
C GLU A 469 11.98 -16.25 21.13
N LYS A 470 11.60 -17.30 21.86
CA LYS A 470 11.89 -18.69 21.48
C LYS A 470 11.23 -19.06 20.15
N LEU A 471 10.01 -18.61 19.89
CA LEU A 471 9.36 -18.83 18.60
C LEU A 471 10.11 -18.11 17.47
N ARG A 472 10.58 -16.89 17.72
CA ARG A 472 11.42 -16.14 16.78
C ARG A 472 12.69 -16.91 16.46
N GLU A 473 13.47 -17.31 17.46
CA GLU A 473 14.74 -18.04 17.26
C GLU A 473 14.57 -19.36 16.50
N LYS A 474 13.48 -20.09 16.77
CA LYS A 474 13.24 -21.41 16.17
C LYS A 474 12.65 -21.36 14.77
N TYR A 475 11.84 -20.35 14.46
CA TYR A 475 10.99 -20.33 13.25
C TYR A 475 11.11 -19.05 12.39
N SER A 476 11.98 -18.09 12.72
CA SER A 476 12.15 -16.86 11.92
C SER A 476 12.81 -17.07 10.55
N LYS A 477 13.56 -18.17 10.38
CA LYS A 477 14.32 -18.41 9.16
C LYS A 477 13.40 -18.41 7.93
N ASP A 478 13.78 -17.64 6.91
CA ASP A 478 13.06 -17.48 5.64
C ASP A 478 11.67 -16.80 5.75
N ARG A 479 11.39 -16.11 6.87
CA ARG A 479 10.12 -15.39 7.14
C ARG A 479 10.27 -13.87 7.27
N GLU A 480 11.28 -13.31 6.62
CA GLU A 480 11.45 -11.86 6.51
C GLU A 480 10.32 -11.22 5.69
N ARG A 481 10.13 -9.91 5.86
CA ARG A 481 9.10 -9.15 5.13
C ARG A 481 9.36 -9.25 3.63
N LYS A 482 8.32 -9.55 2.86
CA LYS A 482 8.40 -9.69 1.40
C LYS A 482 7.86 -8.45 0.68
N THR A 483 6.81 -7.83 1.20
CA THR A 483 6.17 -6.67 0.58
C THR A 483 6.92 -5.37 0.91
N GLU A 484 7.20 -4.58 -0.13
CA GLU A 484 7.77 -3.23 0.01
C GLU A 484 6.66 -2.20 0.21
N LEU A 485 6.72 -1.43 1.32
CA LEU A 485 5.74 -0.39 1.60
C LEU A 485 6.17 0.92 0.92
N ARG A 486 5.33 1.42 -0.01
CA ARG A 486 5.59 2.66 -0.75
C ARG A 486 4.29 3.41 -1.03
N ILE A 487 4.33 4.73 -0.94
CA ILE A 487 3.20 5.59 -1.29
C ILE A 487 3.12 5.70 -2.81
N PHE A 488 1.91 5.52 -3.37
CA PHE A 488 1.71 5.55 -4.81
C PHE A 488 1.10 6.86 -5.30
N ASP A 489 1.66 7.37 -6.40
CA ASP A 489 1.03 8.44 -7.16
C ASP A 489 -0.32 8.01 -7.75
N LYS A 490 -1.24 8.98 -7.88
CA LYS A 490 -2.43 8.82 -8.72
C LYS A 490 -1.98 8.89 -10.17
N VAL A 491 -1.78 7.73 -10.78
CA VAL A 491 -1.57 7.63 -12.23
C VAL A 491 -2.90 8.01 -12.90
N GLU A 492 -2.98 9.22 -13.46
CA GLU A 492 -4.17 9.64 -14.20
C GLU A 492 -4.22 8.89 -15.53
N ALA A 493 -5.21 8.00 -15.66
CA ALA A 493 -5.43 7.22 -16.88
C ALA A 493 -5.52 8.08 -18.16
N THR A 494 -5.91 9.35 -18.04
CA THR A 494 -5.97 10.31 -19.15
C THR A 494 -4.59 10.75 -19.64
N GLN A 495 -3.59 10.86 -18.76
CA GLN A 495 -2.24 11.29 -19.14
C GLN A 495 -1.43 10.17 -19.81
N VAL A 496 -1.77 8.92 -19.48
CA VAL A 496 -1.03 7.73 -19.90
C VAL A 496 -1.67 7.02 -21.10
N ALA A 497 -2.87 7.46 -21.51
CA ALA A 497 -3.53 6.90 -22.68
C ALA A 497 -2.71 7.20 -23.95
N LEU A 498 -2.20 6.16 -24.60
CA LEU A 498 -1.51 6.28 -25.87
C LEU A 498 -2.47 6.88 -26.92
N ALA A 499 -1.98 7.84 -27.71
CA ALA A 499 -2.69 8.36 -28.87
C ALA A 499 -2.92 7.21 -29.88
N ASN A 500 -4.11 6.60 -29.81
CA ASN A 500 -4.51 5.42 -30.55
C ASN A 500 -5.53 5.74 -31.66
N ALA A 501 -6.10 6.95 -31.65
CA ALA A 501 -7.05 7.46 -32.62
C ALA A 501 -6.50 8.67 -33.38
N LYS A 502 -7.03 8.90 -34.58
CA LYS A 502 -6.74 10.07 -35.40
C LYS A 502 -7.97 10.94 -35.45
N LEU A 503 -7.85 12.23 -35.18
CA LEU A 503 -8.97 13.16 -35.26
C LEU A 503 -9.10 13.70 -36.68
N TYR A 504 -10.30 13.59 -37.22
CA TYR A 504 -10.67 14.15 -38.52
C TYR A 504 -11.84 15.14 -38.36
N VAL A 505 -11.90 16.10 -39.27
CA VAL A 505 -12.97 17.11 -39.33
C VAL A 505 -13.52 17.25 -40.75
N ASN A 506 -14.85 17.31 -40.86
CA ASN A 506 -15.54 17.76 -42.06
C ASN A 506 -16.24 19.09 -41.75
N ARG A 507 -15.64 20.18 -42.21
CA ARG A 507 -16.09 21.55 -41.88
C ARG A 507 -17.38 21.95 -42.60
N GLU A 508 -17.64 21.40 -43.78
CA GLU A 508 -18.83 21.71 -44.60
C GLU A 508 -20.08 21.05 -44.03
N GLU A 509 -19.99 19.76 -43.72
CA GLU A 509 -21.10 18.99 -43.17
C GLU A 509 -21.24 19.16 -41.65
N GLY A 510 -20.18 19.59 -40.95
CA GLY A 510 -20.20 19.88 -39.51
C GLY A 510 -19.96 18.66 -38.62
N PHE A 511 -19.13 17.71 -39.09
CA PHE A 511 -18.81 16.49 -38.37
C PHE A 511 -17.36 16.48 -37.88
N ILE A 512 -17.12 15.86 -36.73
CA ILE A 512 -15.81 15.50 -36.19
C ILE A 512 -15.79 14.02 -35.80
N GLY A 513 -14.64 13.37 -35.82
CA GLY A 513 -14.53 11.99 -35.36
C GLY A 513 -13.31 11.25 -35.87
N SER A 514 -13.13 10.02 -35.39
CA SER A 514 -11.98 9.18 -35.72
C SER A 514 -12.19 8.26 -36.93
N GLY A 515 -13.45 7.98 -37.29
CA GLY A 515 -13.82 7.10 -38.41
C GLY A 515 -13.75 7.76 -39.78
N MET A 516 -13.52 9.08 -39.84
CA MET A 516 -13.63 9.90 -41.05
C MET A 516 -12.31 10.00 -41.83
N LYS A 517 -11.74 8.86 -42.22
CA LYS A 517 -10.39 8.77 -42.83
C LYS A 517 -10.21 9.52 -44.17
N LYS A 518 -11.30 9.95 -44.81
CA LYS A 518 -11.28 10.69 -46.09
C LYS A 518 -11.30 12.21 -45.92
N ASP A 519 -11.55 12.68 -44.71
CA ASP A 519 -11.73 14.09 -44.39
C ASP A 519 -10.43 14.73 -43.87
N GLU A 520 -10.44 16.02 -43.51
CA GLU A 520 -9.26 16.77 -43.07
C GLU A 520 -8.71 16.19 -41.77
N PHE A 521 -7.43 15.77 -41.78
CA PHE A 521 -6.73 15.29 -40.59
C PHE A 521 -6.31 16.47 -39.70
N VAL A 522 -6.59 16.38 -38.41
CA VAL A 522 -6.29 17.42 -37.42
C VAL A 522 -5.06 17.04 -36.59
N CYS A 523 -5.16 15.98 -35.79
CA CYS A 523 -4.07 15.52 -34.91
C CYS A 523 -4.31 14.07 -34.45
N ASP A 524 -3.30 13.46 -33.84
CA ASP A 524 -3.47 12.19 -33.11
C ASP A 524 -4.08 12.47 -31.71
N CYS A 525 -4.90 11.55 -31.21
CA CYS A 525 -5.68 11.68 -29.97
C CYS A 525 -6.00 10.30 -29.37
N SER A 526 -6.39 10.24 -28.11
CA SER A 526 -6.91 9.02 -27.45
C SER A 526 -8.42 8.92 -27.57
N ASP A 527 -8.96 7.70 -27.57
CA ASP A 527 -10.38 7.37 -27.42
C ASP A 527 -11.06 7.93 -26.14
N ILE A 528 -10.28 8.39 -25.18
CA ILE A 528 -10.75 8.99 -23.93
C ILE A 528 -10.76 10.53 -24.01
N ASP A 529 -10.06 11.11 -24.99
CA ASP A 529 -9.90 12.55 -25.11
C ASP A 529 -11.21 13.27 -25.43
N ASP A 530 -11.33 14.47 -24.86
CA ASP A 530 -12.37 15.42 -25.18
C ASP A 530 -11.89 16.33 -26.31
N ILE A 531 -12.77 16.66 -27.24
CA ILE A 531 -12.47 17.51 -28.41
C ILE A 531 -13.23 18.82 -28.27
N ILE A 532 -12.52 19.95 -28.33
CA ILE A 532 -13.12 21.29 -28.37
C ILE A 532 -13.31 21.75 -29.81
N VAL A 533 -14.49 22.26 -30.11
CA VAL A 533 -14.87 22.76 -31.44
C VAL A 533 -15.42 24.18 -31.32
N PHE A 534 -14.87 25.11 -32.10
CA PHE A 534 -15.38 26.47 -32.25
C PHE A 534 -16.05 26.66 -33.61
N ARG A 535 -17.19 27.37 -33.61
CA ARG A 535 -18.02 27.62 -34.80
C ARG A 535 -18.13 29.09 -35.16
N GLU A 536 -18.48 29.35 -36.41
CA GLU A 536 -18.63 30.68 -36.98
C GLU A 536 -19.78 31.50 -36.35
N ASP A 537 -20.82 30.83 -35.86
CA ASP A 537 -21.95 31.43 -35.14
C ASP A 537 -21.58 31.97 -33.74
N GLY A 538 -20.32 31.84 -33.33
CA GLY A 538 -19.86 32.31 -32.02
C GLY A 538 -20.07 31.29 -30.90
N LYS A 539 -20.42 30.04 -31.22
CA LYS A 539 -20.58 28.97 -30.24
C LYS A 539 -19.41 28.00 -30.26
N TYR A 540 -19.19 27.35 -29.12
CA TYR A 540 -18.24 26.26 -29.01
C TYR A 540 -18.84 25.13 -28.17
N VAL A 541 -18.37 23.91 -28.43
CA VAL A 541 -18.79 22.68 -27.75
C VAL A 541 -17.58 21.83 -27.45
N VAL A 542 -17.62 21.10 -26.34
CA VAL A 542 -16.65 20.05 -26.04
C VAL A 542 -17.38 18.72 -26.06
N SER A 543 -16.93 17.80 -26.92
CA SER A 543 -17.56 16.49 -27.09
C SER A 543 -16.51 15.39 -26.98
N LYS A 544 -16.91 14.22 -26.50
CA LYS A 544 -16.00 13.06 -26.47
C LYS A 544 -15.72 12.58 -27.90
N ILE A 545 -14.50 12.12 -28.17
CA ILE A 545 -14.22 11.50 -29.46
C ILE A 545 -15.11 10.27 -29.72
N GLN A 546 -15.70 10.19 -30.91
CA GLN A 546 -16.44 9.05 -31.44
C GLN A 546 -16.13 8.89 -32.93
N ASP A 547 -16.66 7.85 -33.57
CA ASP A 547 -16.41 7.61 -35.00
C ASP A 547 -16.87 8.77 -35.89
N LYS A 548 -18.06 9.34 -35.59
CA LYS A 548 -18.63 10.50 -36.27
C LYS A 548 -19.65 11.20 -35.37
N VAL A 549 -19.40 12.45 -35.01
CA VAL A 549 -20.28 13.30 -34.19
C VAL A 549 -20.60 14.59 -34.93
N PHE A 550 -21.88 14.96 -34.96
CA PHE A 550 -22.30 16.26 -35.48
C PHE A 550 -22.13 17.34 -34.42
N VAL A 551 -21.35 18.37 -34.72
CA VAL A 551 -21.04 19.48 -33.79
C VAL A 551 -21.56 20.82 -34.30
N GLY A 552 -22.24 20.84 -35.45
CA GLY A 552 -22.77 22.05 -36.10
C GLY A 552 -21.93 22.49 -37.30
N LYS A 553 -22.56 23.24 -38.21
CA LYS A 553 -21.92 23.73 -39.44
C LYS A 553 -21.03 24.97 -39.18
N GLY A 554 -20.06 25.20 -40.04
CA GLY A 554 -19.18 26.38 -39.96
C GLY A 554 -18.09 26.24 -38.91
N ILE A 555 -17.40 25.10 -38.89
CA ILE A 555 -16.33 24.81 -37.93
C ILE A 555 -15.08 25.66 -38.25
N ILE A 556 -14.66 26.48 -37.28
CA ILE A 556 -13.46 27.33 -37.37
C ILE A 556 -12.24 26.60 -36.82
N HIS A 557 -12.35 25.99 -35.64
CA HIS A 557 -11.22 25.36 -34.96
C HIS A 557 -11.65 24.07 -34.26
N VAL A 558 -10.78 23.07 -34.32
CA VAL A 558 -10.93 21.77 -33.66
C VAL A 558 -9.59 21.41 -33.05
N ALA A 559 -9.59 21.01 -31.78
CA ALA A 559 -8.39 20.53 -31.08
C ALA A 559 -8.77 19.58 -29.94
N VAL A 560 -7.77 18.82 -29.45
CA VAL A 560 -7.91 18.06 -28.20
C VAL A 560 -8.01 19.03 -27.03
N PHE A 561 -9.05 18.88 -26.22
CA PHE A 561 -9.35 19.69 -25.06
C PHE A 561 -8.66 19.15 -23.81
N LYS A 562 -7.70 19.91 -23.28
CA LYS A 562 -7.05 19.61 -22.00
C LYS A 562 -7.81 20.30 -20.88
N LYS A 563 -8.50 19.52 -20.05
CA LYS A 563 -9.24 20.05 -18.89
C LYS A 563 -8.25 20.66 -17.89
N GLY A 564 -8.53 21.88 -17.41
CA GLY A 564 -7.64 22.61 -16.51
C GLY A 564 -6.53 23.39 -17.23
N ASP A 565 -6.48 23.40 -18.57
CA ASP A 565 -5.47 24.14 -19.31
C ASP A 565 -5.78 25.65 -19.34
N GLU A 566 -5.01 26.41 -18.57
CA GLU A 566 -5.05 27.88 -18.55
C GLU A 566 -4.07 28.52 -19.54
N ARG A 567 -3.15 27.73 -20.12
CA ARG A 567 -2.09 28.24 -21.01
C ARG A 567 -2.57 28.41 -22.44
N THR A 568 -3.45 27.54 -22.92
CA THR A 568 -4.05 27.72 -24.25
C THR A 568 -4.97 28.93 -24.25
N ILE A 569 -4.49 30.04 -24.81
CA ILE A 569 -5.26 31.28 -24.96
C ILE A 569 -5.87 31.33 -26.35
N TYR A 570 -7.19 31.51 -26.38
CA TYR A 570 -7.95 31.77 -27.60
C TYR A 570 -8.08 33.27 -27.81
N ASN A 571 -7.55 33.76 -28.92
CA ASN A 571 -7.68 35.14 -29.36
C ASN A 571 -8.86 35.21 -30.33
N ALA A 572 -9.86 36.03 -30.04
CA ALA A 572 -11.05 36.14 -30.87
C ALA A 572 -11.47 37.60 -31.10
N ILE A 573 -11.80 37.93 -32.36
CA ILE A 573 -12.58 39.12 -32.71
C ILE A 573 -13.91 38.65 -33.25
N TYR A 574 -15.01 39.13 -32.67
CA TYR A 574 -16.36 38.72 -33.03
C TYR A 574 -17.29 39.93 -33.14
N LYS A 575 -18.34 39.78 -33.94
CA LYS A 575 -19.44 40.73 -34.07
C LYS A 575 -20.59 40.28 -33.16
N GLU A 576 -21.14 41.20 -32.39
CA GLU A 576 -22.28 40.96 -31.50
C GLU A 576 -23.61 41.36 -32.16
N GLY A 577 -24.49 40.37 -32.38
CA GLY A 577 -25.84 40.53 -32.90
C GLY A 577 -25.95 41.30 -34.23
N GLU A 578 -27.16 41.74 -34.54
CA GLU A 578 -27.42 42.54 -35.75
C GLU A 578 -26.85 43.97 -35.66
N THR A 579 -26.58 44.46 -34.43
CA THR A 579 -26.09 45.83 -34.16
C THR A 579 -24.73 46.15 -34.79
N GLY A 580 -23.93 45.14 -35.16
CA GLY A 580 -22.72 45.34 -35.96
C GLY A 580 -21.47 45.79 -35.18
N THR A 581 -21.53 45.86 -33.84
CA THR A 581 -20.35 46.20 -33.03
C THR A 581 -19.40 45.01 -32.94
N SER A 582 -18.11 45.23 -33.21
CA SER A 582 -17.06 44.22 -33.09
C SER A 582 -16.30 44.37 -31.78
N TYR A 583 -16.03 43.23 -31.14
CA TYR A 583 -15.30 43.12 -29.88
C TYR A 583 -14.07 42.24 -30.07
N ILE A 584 -13.02 42.52 -29.30
CA ILE A 584 -11.78 41.74 -29.21
C ILE A 584 -11.65 41.17 -27.80
N LYS A 585 -11.30 39.89 -27.68
CA LYS A 585 -11.02 39.26 -26.39
C LYS A 585 -9.98 38.15 -26.48
N ARG A 586 -9.31 37.93 -25.35
CA ARG A 586 -8.40 36.82 -25.07
C ARG A 586 -8.93 36.04 -23.88
N PHE A 587 -9.08 34.74 -24.02
CA PHE A 587 -9.69 33.90 -22.99
C PHE A 587 -9.15 32.46 -23.04
N SER A 588 -9.11 31.80 -21.89
CA SER A 588 -8.85 30.36 -21.76
C SER A 588 -10.15 29.60 -21.50
N VAL A 589 -10.16 28.31 -21.81
CA VAL A 589 -11.30 27.41 -21.53
C VAL A 589 -10.84 26.35 -20.55
N VAL A 590 -11.05 26.60 -19.25
CA VAL A 590 -10.53 25.72 -18.18
C VAL A 590 -11.38 24.47 -17.97
N GLY A 591 -12.71 24.58 -18.09
CA GLY A 591 -13.59 23.43 -17.90
C GLY A 591 -15.03 23.69 -18.32
N VAL A 592 -15.62 22.75 -19.04
CA VAL A 592 -17.01 22.82 -19.54
C VAL A 592 -17.70 21.47 -19.39
N THR A 593 -19.02 21.50 -19.22
CA THR A 593 -19.86 20.29 -19.34
C THR A 593 -19.87 19.82 -20.79
N ARG A 594 -19.66 18.53 -21.02
CA ARG A 594 -19.68 17.89 -22.33
C ARG A 594 -21.02 18.10 -23.05
N ASP A 595 -20.96 18.19 -24.37
CA ASP A 595 -22.08 18.29 -25.31
C ASP A 595 -23.03 19.47 -25.08
N LYS A 596 -22.66 20.40 -24.19
CA LYS A 596 -23.35 21.67 -23.98
C LYS A 596 -22.71 22.74 -24.85
N GLU A 597 -23.55 23.50 -25.56
CA GLU A 597 -23.09 24.65 -26.32
C GLU A 597 -22.84 25.84 -25.39
N TYR A 598 -21.75 26.55 -25.62
CA TYR A 598 -21.38 27.77 -24.92
C TYR A 598 -21.11 28.89 -25.93
N ASP A 599 -21.44 30.12 -25.57
CA ASP A 599 -21.20 31.28 -26.41
C ASP A 599 -19.84 31.93 -26.10
N VAL A 600 -19.09 32.23 -27.16
CA VAL A 600 -17.95 33.15 -27.15
C VAL A 600 -18.47 34.60 -27.09
N SER A 601 -19.68 34.86 -27.57
CA SER A 601 -20.36 36.16 -27.53
C SER A 601 -21.34 36.25 -26.35
N LYS A 602 -22.17 37.31 -26.25
CA LYS A 602 -23.30 37.35 -25.30
C LYS A 602 -24.51 36.49 -25.73
N GLY A 603 -24.42 35.77 -26.84
CA GLY A 603 -25.49 34.87 -27.32
C GLY A 603 -26.61 35.57 -28.09
N SER A 604 -26.41 36.82 -28.53
CA SER A 604 -27.41 37.53 -29.35
C SER A 604 -27.53 36.91 -30.74
N LYS A 605 -28.76 36.82 -31.27
CA LYS A 605 -29.01 36.33 -32.64
C LYS A 605 -28.26 37.19 -33.67
N GLY A 606 -27.51 36.55 -34.57
CA GLY A 606 -26.71 37.21 -35.61
C GLY A 606 -25.26 37.51 -35.24
N SER A 607 -24.78 37.02 -34.09
CA SER A 607 -23.37 37.09 -33.70
C SER A 607 -22.51 36.21 -34.62
N LYS A 608 -21.28 36.67 -34.89
CA LYS A 608 -20.38 35.99 -35.83
C LYS A 608 -18.92 36.19 -35.46
N ILE A 609 -18.11 35.13 -35.47
CA ILE A 609 -16.66 35.24 -35.30
C ILE A 609 -16.04 35.76 -36.59
N LEU A 610 -15.21 36.80 -36.49
CA LEU A 610 -14.53 37.44 -37.62
C LEU A 610 -13.06 37.05 -37.72
N TYR A 611 -12.42 36.79 -36.58
CA TYR A 611 -11.03 36.35 -36.48
C TYR A 611 -10.86 35.45 -35.26
N PHE A 612 -10.12 34.36 -35.39
CA PHE A 612 -9.89 33.39 -34.32
C PHE A 612 -8.54 32.72 -34.48
N THR A 613 -7.77 32.64 -33.40
CA THR A 613 -6.57 31.81 -33.29
C THR A 613 -6.53 31.14 -31.93
N ALA A 614 -5.94 29.94 -31.91
CA ALA A 614 -5.70 29.17 -30.70
C ALA A 614 -4.19 29.10 -30.47
N ASN A 615 -3.71 29.69 -29.37
CA ASN A 615 -2.29 29.81 -29.09
C ASN A 615 -1.94 29.02 -27.82
N PRO A 616 -1.34 27.83 -27.93
CA PRO A 616 -1.01 26.97 -26.79
C PRO A 616 -0.10 27.63 -25.74
N ASN A 617 0.76 28.55 -26.19
CA ASN A 617 1.69 29.31 -25.34
C ASN A 617 1.22 30.77 -25.10
N GLY A 618 -0.05 31.08 -25.35
CA GLY A 618 -0.57 32.41 -25.12
C GLY A 618 0.05 33.51 -25.99
N GLU A 619 0.51 33.16 -27.19
CA GLU A 619 1.04 34.12 -28.16
C GLU A 619 -0.01 35.21 -28.49
N ALA A 620 0.49 36.44 -28.63
CA ALA A 620 -0.35 37.62 -28.85
C ALA A 620 0.01 38.30 -30.17
N GLU A 621 -0.74 37.99 -31.22
CA GLU A 621 -0.48 38.49 -32.57
C GLU A 621 -0.96 39.94 -32.81
N ILE A 622 -0.47 40.55 -33.90
CA ILE A 622 -0.93 41.85 -34.38
C ILE A 622 -1.81 41.64 -35.61
N VAL A 623 -3.02 42.23 -35.61
CA VAL A 623 -3.98 42.14 -36.71
C VAL A 623 -4.32 43.52 -37.27
N ASN A 624 -4.42 43.61 -38.60
CA ASN A 624 -4.91 44.80 -39.29
C ASN A 624 -6.43 44.69 -39.51
N ILE A 625 -7.16 45.74 -39.16
CA ILE A 625 -8.62 45.82 -39.23
C ILE A 625 -9.03 46.85 -40.27
N GLN A 626 -9.73 46.40 -41.30
CA GLN A 626 -10.30 47.23 -42.36
C GLN A 626 -11.80 47.38 -42.17
N LEU A 627 -12.28 48.62 -42.01
CA LEU A 627 -13.69 48.95 -41.87
C LEU A 627 -14.38 49.16 -43.23
N LYS A 628 -15.71 48.98 -43.28
CA LYS A 628 -16.51 49.39 -44.45
C LYS A 628 -16.57 50.92 -44.53
N PRO A 629 -16.53 51.52 -45.74
CA PRO A 629 -16.62 52.97 -45.91
C PRO A 629 -17.92 53.51 -45.31
N HIS A 630 -17.81 54.50 -44.43
CA HIS A 630 -18.95 55.22 -43.84
C HIS A 630 -18.62 56.71 -43.78
N THR A 631 -19.60 57.57 -44.03
CA THR A 631 -19.48 59.05 -44.07
C THR A 631 -18.89 59.71 -42.82
N LYS A 632 -18.75 58.98 -41.69
CA LYS A 632 -18.21 59.50 -40.42
C LYS A 632 -16.81 58.95 -40.06
N LEU A 633 -16.22 58.09 -40.89
CA LEU A 633 -14.94 57.44 -40.61
C LEU A 633 -13.76 58.19 -41.25
N ARG A 634 -12.77 58.59 -40.43
CA ARG A 634 -11.51 59.24 -40.89
C ARG A 634 -10.35 58.26 -41.12
N LYS A 635 -10.35 57.12 -40.43
CA LYS A 635 -9.36 56.03 -40.59
C LYS A 635 -10.11 54.76 -40.98
N LEU A 636 -9.79 54.22 -42.16
CA LEU A 636 -10.42 53.02 -42.70
C LEU A 636 -9.68 51.73 -42.33
N ASN A 637 -8.37 51.84 -42.06
CA ASN A 637 -7.51 50.74 -41.63
C ASN A 637 -6.75 51.15 -40.37
N PHE A 638 -6.64 50.24 -39.41
CA PHE A 638 -5.79 50.39 -38.22
C PHE A 638 -5.35 49.02 -37.70
N ASP A 639 -4.28 49.00 -36.92
CA ASP A 639 -3.76 47.77 -36.32
C ASP A 639 -4.25 47.64 -34.88
N MET A 640 -4.52 46.40 -34.47
CA MET A 640 -4.83 46.03 -33.08
C MET A 640 -3.82 44.97 -32.64
N ASP A 641 -3.24 45.18 -31.47
CA ASP A 641 -2.34 44.23 -30.82
C ASP A 641 -3.11 43.43 -29.77
N PHE A 642 -3.04 42.10 -29.85
CA PHE A 642 -3.61 41.24 -28.82
C PHE A 642 -2.82 41.31 -27.50
N ALA A 643 -1.56 41.75 -27.50
CA ALA A 643 -0.74 41.86 -26.29
C ALA A 643 -1.29 42.90 -25.31
N GLU A 644 -1.91 43.98 -25.82
CA GLU A 644 -2.56 45.03 -25.03
C GLU A 644 -3.87 44.56 -24.36
N ILE A 645 -4.41 43.42 -24.78
CA ILE A 645 -5.66 42.87 -24.26
C ILE A 645 -5.35 41.91 -23.12
N ALA A 646 -5.86 42.21 -21.92
CA ALA A 646 -5.79 41.30 -20.79
C ALA A 646 -6.54 39.99 -21.07
N ILE A 647 -5.97 38.86 -20.63
CA ILE A 647 -6.63 37.56 -20.64
C ILE A 647 -7.76 37.60 -19.60
N LYS A 648 -9.01 37.41 -20.03
CA LYS A 648 -10.20 37.44 -19.17
C LYS A 648 -10.91 36.08 -19.22
N GLY A 649 -11.78 35.82 -18.25
CA GLY A 649 -12.62 34.63 -18.25
C GLY A 649 -13.56 34.56 -19.47
N ARG A 650 -13.94 33.35 -19.88
CA ARG A 650 -14.73 33.06 -21.09
C ARG A 650 -16.00 33.91 -21.26
N ALA A 651 -16.68 34.24 -20.16
CA ALA A 651 -17.94 35.01 -20.15
C ALA A 651 -17.74 36.52 -20.38
N SER A 652 -16.48 36.99 -20.45
CA SER A 652 -16.19 38.39 -20.69
C SER A 652 -16.56 38.80 -22.11
N GLN A 653 -17.19 39.98 -22.22
CA GLN A 653 -17.57 40.59 -23.49
C GLN A 653 -16.35 41.08 -24.29
N GLY A 654 -15.19 41.29 -23.66
CA GLY A 654 -14.03 41.86 -24.34
C GLY A 654 -14.11 43.38 -24.54
N ASN A 655 -13.11 43.92 -25.25
CA ASN A 655 -12.99 45.35 -25.52
C ASN A 655 -13.61 45.69 -26.89
N ILE A 656 -14.13 46.90 -27.05
CA ILE A 656 -14.73 47.33 -28.33
C ILE A 656 -13.60 47.62 -29.32
N VAL A 657 -13.67 46.97 -30.48
CA VAL A 657 -12.79 47.25 -31.63
C VAL A 657 -13.38 48.39 -32.47
N SER A 658 -14.65 48.26 -32.84
CA SER A 658 -15.32 49.22 -33.71
C SER A 658 -16.84 49.08 -33.57
N LYS A 659 -17.53 50.21 -33.52
CA LYS A 659 -18.99 50.29 -33.64
C LYS A 659 -19.48 50.20 -35.10
N TYR A 660 -18.56 50.33 -36.05
CA TYR A 660 -18.83 50.28 -37.49
C TYR A 660 -18.53 48.90 -38.07
N PRO A 661 -19.24 48.48 -39.14
CA PRO A 661 -19.04 47.18 -39.75
C PRO A 661 -17.60 46.98 -40.25
N VAL A 662 -16.95 45.92 -39.76
CA VAL A 662 -15.65 45.48 -40.25
C VAL A 662 -15.82 44.82 -41.63
N LYS A 663 -14.98 45.20 -42.58
CA LYS A 663 -14.92 44.61 -43.93
C LYS A 663 -14.05 43.37 -43.94
N LYS A 664 -12.83 43.46 -43.37
CA LYS A 664 -11.84 42.39 -43.34
C LYS A 664 -10.89 42.58 -42.17
N ILE A 665 -10.43 41.47 -41.59
CA ILE A 665 -9.33 41.42 -40.64
C ILE A 665 -8.22 40.60 -41.30
N SER A 666 -6.98 41.07 -41.26
CA SER A 666 -5.82 40.36 -41.80
C SER A 666 -4.71 40.28 -40.77
N PHE A 667 -4.12 39.10 -40.62
CA PHE A 667 -2.93 38.87 -39.82
C PHE A 667 -1.76 39.74 -40.32
N LYS A 668 -0.99 40.34 -39.40
CA LYS A 668 0.15 41.21 -39.71
C LYS A 668 1.48 40.60 -39.26
N SER A 669 1.59 40.18 -38.00
CA SER A 669 2.80 39.53 -37.46
C SER A 669 2.47 38.65 -36.25
N SER A 670 3.26 37.58 -36.06
CA SER A 670 3.24 36.76 -34.85
C SER A 670 3.83 37.57 -33.69
N GLY A 671 3.28 37.39 -32.49
CA GLY A 671 3.82 38.03 -31.29
C GLY A 671 4.54 37.07 -30.37
N VAL A 672 5.12 37.63 -29.31
CA VAL A 672 5.90 36.90 -28.30
C VAL A 672 4.95 36.21 -27.32
N SER A 673 5.37 35.08 -26.73
CA SER A 673 4.66 34.44 -25.62
C SER A 673 4.41 35.47 -24.50
N THR A 674 3.16 35.58 -24.06
CA THR A 674 2.77 36.50 -22.97
C THR A 674 2.66 35.82 -21.61
N LEU A 675 2.98 34.53 -21.53
CA LEU A 675 2.93 33.73 -20.30
C LEU A 675 4.33 33.56 -19.69
N ALA A 676 4.39 33.59 -18.36
CA ALA A 676 5.62 33.29 -17.60
C ALA A 676 6.01 31.80 -17.69
N GLY A 677 7.31 31.53 -17.48
CA GLY A 677 7.89 30.19 -17.51
C GLY A 677 7.34 29.26 -16.44
N ARG A 678 7.29 27.97 -16.77
CA ARG A 678 6.76 26.95 -15.86
C ARG A 678 7.78 26.66 -14.78
N LYS A 679 7.40 26.88 -13.52
CA LYS A 679 8.22 26.50 -12.37
C LYS A 679 8.18 24.98 -12.19
N ILE A 680 9.35 24.37 -12.02
CA ILE A 680 9.48 22.91 -11.91
C ILE A 680 10.32 22.56 -10.69
N TRP A 681 9.86 21.54 -9.97
CA TRP A 681 10.53 20.94 -8.83
C TRP A 681 10.79 19.46 -9.10
N TYR A 682 11.82 18.93 -8.46
CA TYR A 682 12.16 17.53 -8.44
C TYR A 682 11.87 16.94 -7.06
N ASP A 683 10.97 15.96 -7.00
CA ASP A 683 10.67 15.25 -5.76
C ASP A 683 11.67 14.12 -5.54
N THR A 684 12.45 14.20 -4.45
CA THR A 684 13.47 13.20 -4.12
C THR A 684 12.89 11.85 -3.68
N ILE A 685 11.65 11.82 -3.18
CA ILE A 685 10.96 10.61 -2.71
C ILE A 685 10.28 9.93 -3.89
N MET A 686 9.57 10.70 -4.72
CA MET A 686 8.83 10.18 -5.87
C MET A 686 9.72 10.01 -7.11
N LYS A 687 10.90 10.64 -7.13
CA LYS A 687 11.87 10.64 -8.25
C LYS A 687 11.23 11.10 -9.57
N ARG A 688 10.38 12.12 -9.49
CA ARG A 688 9.63 12.69 -10.61
C ARG A 688 9.65 14.21 -10.52
N LEU A 689 9.44 14.85 -11.68
CA LEU A 689 9.21 16.28 -11.73
C LEU A 689 7.77 16.60 -11.31
N ASN A 690 7.58 17.72 -10.63
CA ASN A 690 6.26 18.25 -10.31
C ASN A 690 6.25 19.78 -10.48
N ALA A 691 5.05 20.34 -10.48
CA ALA A 691 4.80 21.78 -10.52
C ALA A 691 4.14 22.29 -9.22
N ASP A 692 4.08 21.45 -8.18
CA ASP A 692 3.30 21.69 -6.95
C ASP A 692 4.18 22.14 -5.78
N GLU A 693 5.33 22.74 -6.07
CA GLU A 693 6.28 23.24 -5.06
C GLU A 693 6.85 22.17 -4.11
N ARG A 694 6.86 20.89 -4.53
CA ARG A 694 7.34 19.77 -3.72
C ARG A 694 8.75 19.34 -4.11
N GLY A 695 9.69 19.36 -3.16
CA GLY A 695 11.07 18.90 -3.37
C GLY A 695 12.04 20.00 -3.80
N GLN A 696 13.08 19.64 -4.55
CA GLN A 696 14.14 20.55 -4.98
C GLN A 696 13.68 21.41 -6.16
N TYR A 697 13.73 22.73 -6.02
CA TYR A 697 13.40 23.65 -7.11
C TYR A 697 14.48 23.64 -8.20
N LEU A 698 14.09 23.40 -9.47
CA LEU A 698 15.01 23.36 -10.59
C LEU A 698 15.08 24.67 -11.39
N GLY A 699 14.03 25.50 -11.32
CA GLY A 699 13.94 26.79 -12.02
C GLY A 699 12.64 26.98 -12.81
N GLU A 700 12.57 28.07 -13.57
CA GLU A 700 11.52 28.35 -14.56
C GLU A 700 11.96 27.85 -15.94
N PHE A 701 11.10 27.07 -16.60
CA PHE A 701 11.34 26.44 -17.90
C PHE A 701 10.38 26.99 -18.96
N ASP A 702 10.91 27.34 -20.13
CA ASP A 702 10.16 27.79 -21.30
C ASP A 702 10.69 27.15 -22.59
N GLY A 703 9.78 26.92 -23.55
CA GLY A 703 10.12 26.50 -24.91
C GLY A 703 10.99 25.24 -24.98
N ASP A 704 12.24 25.41 -25.41
CA ASP A 704 13.22 24.35 -25.69
C ASP A 704 14.20 24.11 -24.53
N ASP A 705 13.91 24.62 -23.32
CA ASP A 705 14.73 24.38 -22.14
C ASP A 705 14.88 22.88 -21.81
N LYS A 706 16.06 22.49 -21.33
CA LYS A 706 16.40 21.09 -21.01
C LYS A 706 16.85 20.96 -19.56
N ILE A 707 16.73 19.74 -19.03
CA ILE A 707 17.24 19.38 -17.70
C ILE A 707 18.52 18.57 -17.90
N LEU A 708 19.59 18.95 -17.18
CA LEU A 708 20.83 18.21 -17.11
C LEU A 708 20.74 17.20 -15.96
N VAL A 709 20.97 15.92 -16.28
CA VAL A 709 21.03 14.83 -15.30
C VAL A 709 22.44 14.22 -15.34
N VAL A 710 23.09 14.11 -14.19
CA VAL A 710 24.42 13.52 -14.05
C VAL A 710 24.36 12.29 -13.15
N LEU A 711 24.92 11.19 -13.63
CA LEU A 711 24.88 9.88 -13.00
C LEU A 711 26.21 9.55 -12.31
N SER A 712 26.14 8.67 -11.31
CA SER A 712 27.28 8.27 -10.47
C SER A 712 28.39 7.51 -11.18
N ASP A 713 28.11 6.98 -12.36
CA ASP A 713 29.10 6.36 -13.24
C ASP A 713 29.89 7.39 -14.09
N GLY A 714 29.67 8.69 -13.87
CA GLY A 714 30.34 9.76 -14.62
C GLY A 714 29.85 9.94 -16.05
N SER A 715 28.58 9.57 -16.29
CA SER A 715 27.85 9.92 -17.50
C SER A 715 26.79 10.99 -17.25
N TYR A 716 26.39 11.68 -18.31
CA TYR A 716 25.30 12.65 -18.27
C TYR A 716 24.28 12.38 -19.38
N GLU A 717 23.08 12.89 -19.17
CA GLU A 717 22.01 12.94 -20.15
C GLU A 717 21.24 14.25 -20.05
N LEU A 718 20.68 14.68 -21.18
CA LEU A 718 19.73 15.79 -21.21
C LEU A 718 18.32 15.22 -21.28
N SER A 719 17.47 15.64 -20.36
CA SER A 719 16.06 15.29 -20.29
C SER A 719 15.18 16.47 -20.69
N ASN A 720 13.96 16.19 -21.15
CA ASN A 720 12.94 17.23 -21.26
C ASN A 720 12.35 17.51 -19.87
N PHE A 721 11.45 18.48 -19.77
CA PHE A 721 10.82 18.86 -18.51
C PHE A 721 9.37 18.36 -18.36
N ASP A 722 9.03 17.25 -19.05
CA ASP A 722 7.75 16.59 -18.89
C ASP A 722 7.62 16.01 -17.48
N LEU A 723 6.47 16.23 -16.84
CA LEU A 723 6.20 15.73 -15.48
C LEU A 723 6.11 14.20 -15.41
N SER A 724 5.90 13.54 -16.55
CA SER A 724 5.90 12.08 -16.64
C SER A 724 7.30 11.46 -16.57
N ASN A 725 8.36 12.25 -16.66
CA ASN A 725 9.73 11.71 -16.62
C ASN A 725 10.08 11.13 -15.25
N HIS A 726 10.64 9.92 -15.28
CA HIS A 726 11.23 9.27 -14.12
C HIS A 726 12.76 9.41 -14.15
N PHE A 727 13.38 9.54 -12.97
CA PHE A 727 14.83 9.71 -12.84
C PHE A 727 15.43 8.59 -11.99
N ASP A 728 16.55 8.03 -12.45
CA ASP A 728 17.27 6.88 -11.88
C ASP A 728 17.81 7.17 -10.46
N GLU A 729 17.89 6.14 -9.61
CA GLU A 729 18.43 6.20 -8.24
C GLU A 729 19.91 6.56 -8.18
N LYS A 730 20.65 6.33 -9.27
CA LYS A 730 22.09 6.53 -9.34
C LYS A 730 22.51 7.95 -9.74
N MET A 731 21.58 8.90 -9.79
CA MET A 731 21.90 10.29 -10.11
C MET A 731 22.61 11.01 -8.96
N ILE A 732 23.60 11.83 -9.31
CA ILE A 732 24.32 12.69 -8.38
C ILE A 732 23.80 14.13 -8.45
N ARG A 733 23.35 14.58 -9.64
CA ARG A 733 22.92 15.97 -9.86
C ARG A 733 21.81 16.07 -10.88
N ILE A 734 20.84 16.95 -10.61
CA ILE A 734 19.75 17.34 -11.51
C ILE A 734 19.55 18.86 -11.44
N GLU A 735 19.61 19.54 -12.59
CA GLU A 735 19.46 21.00 -12.66
C GLU A 735 19.10 21.47 -14.09
N LYS A 736 18.67 22.73 -14.25
CA LYS A 736 18.41 23.32 -15.57
C LYS A 736 19.69 23.40 -16.39
N TYR A 737 19.64 22.97 -17.66
CA TYR A 737 20.79 23.01 -18.56
C TYR A 737 21.07 24.43 -19.05
N TYR A 738 22.28 24.92 -18.78
CA TYR A 738 22.80 26.18 -19.32
C TYR A 738 24.02 25.89 -20.20
N PRO A 739 23.97 26.15 -21.52
CA PRO A 739 25.04 25.77 -22.45
C PRO A 739 26.42 26.35 -22.13
N ASP A 740 26.45 27.54 -21.53
CA ASP A 740 27.69 28.26 -21.23
C ASP A 740 28.24 28.03 -19.82
N HIS A 741 27.54 27.26 -18.98
CA HIS A 741 27.96 27.03 -17.59
C HIS A 741 29.13 26.04 -17.52
N ILE A 742 30.12 26.35 -16.67
CA ILE A 742 31.36 25.58 -16.53
C ILE A 742 31.26 24.68 -15.31
N TYR A 743 31.64 23.41 -15.49
CA TYR A 743 31.69 22.43 -14.43
C TYR A 743 33.10 21.95 -14.20
N THR A 744 33.41 21.69 -12.93
CA THR A 744 34.68 21.13 -12.48
C THR A 744 34.44 19.77 -11.87
N VAL A 745 35.14 18.75 -12.37
CA VAL A 745 35.01 17.36 -11.95
C VAL A 745 36.35 16.82 -11.49
N VAL A 746 36.33 16.06 -10.40
CA VAL A 746 37.42 15.18 -9.98
C VAL A 746 36.98 13.73 -10.18
N HIS A 747 37.75 12.97 -10.95
CA HIS A 747 37.48 11.55 -11.22
C HIS A 747 38.73 10.71 -11.00
N GLN A 748 38.54 9.44 -10.65
CA GLN A 748 39.60 8.47 -10.49
C GLN A 748 39.62 7.52 -11.69
N ASP A 749 40.80 7.34 -12.27
CA ASP A 749 41.02 6.39 -13.36
C ASP A 749 41.19 4.96 -12.83
N GLY A 750 40.42 4.00 -13.36
CA GLY A 750 40.39 2.61 -12.86
C GLY A 750 41.69 1.83 -13.08
N LYS A 751 42.46 2.14 -14.12
CA LYS A 751 43.73 1.44 -14.44
C LYS A 751 44.89 1.90 -13.57
N SER A 752 45.01 3.22 -13.38
CA SER A 752 46.15 3.83 -12.70
C SER A 752 45.87 4.20 -11.24
N GLY A 753 44.61 4.17 -10.79
CA GLY A 753 44.17 4.65 -9.48
C GLY A 753 44.42 6.15 -9.25
N THR A 754 44.81 6.87 -10.30
CA THR A 754 45.21 8.28 -10.23
C THR A 754 43.99 9.19 -10.32
N TYR A 755 43.98 10.24 -9.51
CA TYR A 755 42.92 11.26 -9.49
C TYR A 755 43.24 12.35 -10.51
N PHE A 756 42.27 12.66 -11.38
CA PHE A 756 42.35 13.69 -12.40
C PHE A 756 41.29 14.77 -12.15
N VAL A 757 41.64 16.02 -12.47
CA VAL A 757 40.75 17.18 -12.45
C VAL A 757 40.45 17.61 -13.87
N LYS A 758 39.19 17.92 -14.15
CA LYS A 758 38.72 18.35 -15.45
C LYS A 758 37.72 19.50 -15.32
N ARG A 759 37.89 20.54 -16.14
CA ARG A 759 36.94 21.66 -16.26
C ARG A 759 36.39 21.71 -17.68
N PHE A 760 35.07 21.71 -17.84
CA PHE A 760 34.42 21.63 -19.15
C PHE A 760 33.00 22.21 -19.13
N LYS A 761 32.43 22.43 -20.33
CA LYS A 761 31.01 22.70 -20.56
C LYS A 761 30.34 21.43 -21.09
N PHE A 762 29.08 21.19 -20.73
CA PHE A 762 28.32 20.06 -21.28
C PHE A 762 27.88 20.37 -22.71
N ASP A 763 28.08 19.41 -23.61
CA ASP A 763 27.66 19.55 -25.01
C ASP A 763 26.13 19.49 -25.11
N ASP A 764 25.54 20.29 -26.02
CA ASP A 764 24.11 20.20 -26.33
C ASP A 764 23.84 18.95 -27.18
N GLN A 765 23.13 17.99 -26.59
CA GLN A 765 22.86 16.68 -27.18
C GLN A 765 21.36 16.43 -27.35
N PRO A 766 20.97 15.50 -28.24
CA PRO A 766 19.60 15.03 -28.31
C PRO A 766 19.15 14.44 -26.97
N ILE A 767 17.91 14.73 -26.59
CA ILE A 767 17.29 14.29 -25.33
C ILE A 767 17.35 12.76 -25.22
N GLY A 768 17.69 12.25 -24.04
CA GLY A 768 17.76 10.82 -23.71
C GLY A 768 19.00 10.06 -24.21
N LYS A 769 20.00 10.78 -24.77
CA LYS A 769 21.29 10.18 -25.14
C LYS A 769 22.29 10.31 -23.98
N ARG A 770 22.67 9.16 -23.42
CA ARG A 770 23.68 9.06 -22.36
C ARG A 770 25.09 9.10 -22.93
N ILE A 771 25.96 9.94 -22.35
CA ILE A 771 27.35 10.09 -22.77
C ILE A 771 28.25 10.11 -21.53
N SER A 772 29.31 9.30 -21.54
CA SER A 772 30.33 9.34 -20.50
C SER A 772 31.28 10.52 -20.69
N PHE A 773 31.62 11.23 -19.60
CA PHE A 773 32.68 12.24 -19.58
C PHE A 773 33.92 11.80 -18.80
N ILE A 774 33.90 10.58 -18.24
CA ILE A 774 35.05 9.90 -17.62
C ILE A 774 35.44 8.64 -18.42
N ASN A 775 36.57 8.01 -18.09
CA ASN A 775 36.97 6.76 -18.72
C ASN A 775 36.00 5.62 -18.37
N GLU A 776 35.62 4.81 -19.36
CA GLU A 776 34.69 3.67 -19.20
C GLU A 776 35.38 2.38 -18.69
N ASP A 777 36.65 2.46 -18.29
CA ASP A 777 37.40 1.32 -17.77
C ASP A 777 36.87 0.87 -16.39
N ALA A 778 36.83 -0.46 -16.17
CA ALA A 778 36.39 -1.05 -14.91
C ALA A 778 37.18 -0.51 -13.71
N GLY A 779 36.47 0.10 -12.75
CA GLY A 779 37.06 0.72 -11.56
C GLY A 779 37.19 2.24 -11.61
N SER A 780 36.89 2.89 -12.74
CA SER A 780 36.83 4.35 -12.83
C SER A 780 35.62 4.88 -12.06
N LYS A 781 35.80 5.96 -11.29
CA LYS A 781 34.74 6.52 -10.43
C LYS A 781 34.72 8.03 -10.48
N LEU A 782 33.52 8.60 -10.54
CA LEU A 782 33.30 10.01 -10.29
C LEU A 782 33.44 10.26 -8.78
N VAL A 783 34.35 11.15 -8.39
CA VAL A 783 34.65 11.44 -6.97
C VAL A 783 33.93 12.70 -6.53
N LEU A 784 34.01 13.75 -7.37
CA LEU A 784 33.45 15.05 -7.04
C LEU A 784 33.04 15.80 -8.30
N MET A 785 31.96 16.57 -8.21
CA MET A 785 31.51 17.51 -9.23
C MET A 785 31.06 18.80 -8.57
N SER A 786 31.50 19.94 -9.11
CA SER A 786 31.17 21.29 -8.63
C SER A 786 30.89 22.21 -9.81
N ASN A 787 29.97 23.14 -9.62
CA ASN A 787 29.60 24.17 -10.61
C ASN A 787 30.05 25.58 -10.18
N ALA A 788 30.81 25.70 -9.09
CA ALA A 788 31.37 26.95 -8.60
C ALA A 788 32.39 27.54 -9.59
N ALA A 789 32.42 28.87 -9.70
CA ALA A 789 33.37 29.60 -10.55
C ALA A 789 34.84 29.31 -10.16
N GLU A 790 35.12 29.26 -8.85
CA GLU A 790 36.44 28.97 -8.29
C GLU A 790 36.39 27.84 -7.24
N PRO A 791 36.33 26.57 -7.66
CA PRO A 791 36.17 25.47 -6.73
C PRO A 791 37.48 25.18 -5.97
N MET A 792 37.38 25.10 -4.66
CA MET A 792 38.48 24.78 -3.74
C MET A 792 38.19 23.46 -3.06
N VAL A 793 39.15 22.54 -3.07
CA VAL A 793 39.01 21.26 -2.36
C VAL A 793 40.15 21.03 -1.40
N LYS A 794 39.81 20.41 -0.29
CA LYS A 794 40.74 19.95 0.73
C LYS A 794 41.15 18.52 0.41
N LEU A 795 42.44 18.31 0.25
CA LEU A 795 43.08 17.07 -0.18
C LEU A 795 43.87 16.48 0.97
N ASP A 796 43.50 15.27 1.40
CA ASP A 796 44.31 14.47 2.31
C ASP A 796 45.23 13.55 1.51
N ILE A 797 46.54 13.77 1.60
CA ILE A 797 47.54 13.01 0.85
C ILE A 797 48.55 12.33 1.77
N LEU A 798 49.10 11.21 1.29
CA LEU A 798 50.24 10.53 1.91
C LEU A 798 51.53 10.87 1.18
N LYS A 799 52.44 11.59 1.86
CA LYS A 799 53.68 12.07 1.27
C LYS A 799 54.86 11.15 1.59
N GLY A 800 55.67 10.86 0.56
CA GLY A 800 56.94 10.12 0.67
C GLY A 800 56.81 8.61 0.92
N LYS A 801 57.95 7.92 1.03
CA LYS A 801 58.02 6.47 1.35
C LYS A 801 57.57 6.14 2.78
N SER A 802 57.49 7.15 3.65
CA SER A 802 57.10 7.05 5.07
C SER A 802 55.60 7.25 5.33
N GLN A 803 54.78 7.51 4.31
CA GLN A 803 53.32 7.71 4.41
C GLN A 803 52.90 8.71 5.51
N THR A 804 53.48 9.90 5.52
CA THR A 804 53.03 10.97 6.42
C THR A 804 51.77 11.63 5.88
N GLU A 805 50.76 11.79 6.73
CA GLU A 805 49.49 12.45 6.39
C GLU A 805 49.69 13.98 6.33
N GLU A 806 49.31 14.58 5.21
CA GLU A 806 49.31 16.03 5.00
C GLU A 806 47.98 16.42 4.36
N THR A 807 47.36 17.47 4.88
CA THR A 807 46.10 18.02 4.38
C THR A 807 46.38 19.36 3.71
N LEU A 808 45.93 19.53 2.46
CA LEU A 808 46.19 20.71 1.64
C LEU A 808 44.89 21.27 1.07
N ASP A 809 44.73 22.60 1.12
CA ASP A 809 43.66 23.28 0.40
C ASP A 809 44.16 23.63 -1.01
N GLN A 810 43.47 23.13 -2.02
CA GLN A 810 43.90 23.23 -3.41
C GLN A 810 42.79 23.86 -4.27
N PRO A 811 43.03 25.06 -4.85
CA PRO A 811 42.15 25.60 -5.89
C PRO A 811 42.29 24.78 -7.16
N LEU A 812 41.16 24.32 -7.71
CA LEU A 812 41.14 23.49 -8.93
C LEU A 812 41.35 24.31 -10.20
N THR A 813 41.10 25.62 -10.16
CA THR A 813 41.33 26.57 -11.25
C THR A 813 42.82 26.67 -11.63
N GLU A 814 43.72 26.57 -10.66
CA GLU A 814 45.17 26.63 -10.89
C GLU A 814 45.73 25.36 -11.53
N ILE A 815 45.03 24.22 -11.38
CA ILE A 815 45.47 22.93 -11.92
C ILE A 815 45.14 22.81 -13.40
N ILE A 816 43.99 23.33 -13.84
CA ILE A 816 43.49 23.12 -15.20
C ILE A 816 42.57 24.24 -15.70
N ASP A 817 42.81 24.67 -16.93
CA ASP A 817 41.91 25.54 -17.70
C ASP A 817 40.72 24.78 -18.29
N VAL A 818 39.69 25.49 -18.76
CA VAL A 818 38.53 24.87 -19.41
C VAL A 818 38.96 24.12 -20.67
N LYS A 819 38.75 22.80 -20.70
CA LYS A 819 39.00 21.91 -21.84
C LYS A 819 37.70 21.29 -22.34
N GLY A 820 37.77 20.61 -23.49
CA GLY A 820 36.63 19.86 -24.03
C GLY A 820 36.22 18.67 -23.15
N ILE A 821 34.95 18.29 -23.21
CA ILE A 821 34.35 17.20 -22.42
C ILE A 821 34.96 15.80 -22.67
N LYS A 822 35.83 15.63 -23.67
CA LYS A 822 36.54 14.36 -23.92
C LYS A 822 37.97 14.31 -23.36
N ALA A 823 38.49 15.42 -22.83
CA ALA A 823 39.84 15.44 -22.26
C ALA A 823 39.91 14.66 -20.94
N GLN A 824 40.99 13.94 -20.68
CA GLN A 824 41.16 13.18 -19.42
C GLN A 824 41.33 14.10 -18.19
N GLY A 825 41.85 15.31 -18.40
CA GLY A 825 42.15 16.27 -17.34
C GLY A 825 43.62 16.31 -16.97
N ASN A 826 43.95 17.06 -15.91
CA ASN A 826 45.29 17.16 -15.35
C ASN A 826 45.33 16.39 -14.02
N ARG A 827 46.49 15.84 -13.66
CA ARG A 827 46.64 15.04 -12.44
C ARG A 827 46.46 15.93 -11.20
N LEU A 828 45.59 15.51 -10.28
CA LEU A 828 45.27 16.25 -9.04
C LEU A 828 46.45 16.26 -8.05
N SER A 829 47.13 15.12 -7.88
CA SER A 829 48.31 15.01 -7.03
C SER A 829 49.24 13.90 -7.49
N PHE A 830 50.54 14.09 -7.30
CA PHE A 830 51.57 13.06 -7.50
C PHE A 830 51.65 12.06 -6.33
N HIS A 831 51.01 12.36 -5.20
CA HIS A 831 50.96 11.55 -3.99
C HIS A 831 49.66 10.74 -3.90
N THR A 832 49.64 9.72 -3.04
CA THR A 832 48.43 8.88 -2.84
C THR A 832 47.38 9.70 -2.10
N VAL A 833 46.22 9.89 -2.73
CA VAL A 833 45.08 10.65 -2.18
C VAL A 833 44.21 9.72 -1.34
N LYS A 834 43.93 10.10 -0.08
CA LYS A 834 43.01 9.40 0.82
C LYS A 834 41.58 9.93 0.67
N SER A 835 41.41 11.24 0.68
CA SER A 835 40.11 11.90 0.64
C SER A 835 40.19 13.19 -0.16
N VAL A 836 39.07 13.55 -0.80
CA VAL A 836 38.89 14.80 -1.55
C VAL A 836 37.57 15.39 -1.09
N THR A 837 37.59 16.58 -0.48
CA THR A 837 36.38 17.23 0.04
C THR A 837 36.25 18.66 -0.50
N LEU A 838 35.11 18.99 -1.11
CA LEU A 838 34.84 20.35 -1.62
C LEU A 838 34.61 21.29 -0.44
N THR A 839 35.30 22.43 -0.43
CA THR A 839 35.18 23.46 0.62
C THR A 839 34.34 24.64 0.15
N THR A 840 34.25 24.86 -1.16
CA THR A 840 33.44 25.91 -1.78
C THR A 840 32.00 25.47 -1.99
N VAL A 841 31.06 26.38 -1.71
CA VAL A 841 29.63 26.16 -1.98
C VAL A 841 29.36 26.34 -3.48
N ASP A 842 28.57 25.44 -4.04
CA ASP A 842 28.14 25.47 -5.43
C ASP A 842 27.12 26.58 -5.71
N GLU A 843 27.08 27.08 -6.94
CA GLU A 843 26.10 28.09 -7.38
C GLU A 843 24.70 27.46 -7.51
N ASP A 844 23.68 28.09 -6.93
CA ASP A 844 22.27 27.70 -7.14
C ASP A 844 21.75 28.24 -8.49
N LEU A 845 21.85 27.40 -9.52
CA LEU A 845 21.46 27.75 -10.89
C LEU A 845 19.94 27.93 -11.09
N SER A 846 19.12 27.54 -10.09
CA SER A 846 17.67 27.75 -10.14
C SER A 846 17.28 29.24 -10.06
N GLN A 847 18.18 30.10 -9.55
CA GLN A 847 17.91 31.52 -9.30
C GLN A 847 18.45 32.48 -10.37
N LYS A 848 19.27 32.02 -11.33
CA LYS A 848 19.88 32.85 -12.39
C LYS A 848 18.86 33.63 -13.26
N GLY A 849 17.60 33.24 -13.28
CA GLY A 849 16.52 33.95 -13.98
C GLY A 849 16.11 35.29 -13.35
N LYS A 850 16.36 35.51 -12.05
CA LYS A 850 15.93 36.74 -11.34
C LYS A 850 16.84 37.94 -11.58
N GLU A 851 18.12 37.74 -11.85
CA GLU A 851 19.11 38.83 -11.96
C GLU A 851 18.99 39.62 -13.28
N LYS A 852 18.58 38.97 -14.39
CA LYS A 852 18.37 39.65 -15.68
C LYS A 852 17.21 40.65 -15.69
N ALA A 853 16.30 40.61 -14.72
CA ALA A 853 15.21 41.59 -14.60
C ALA A 853 15.66 42.89 -13.89
N ALA A 854 16.79 42.89 -13.19
CA ALA A 854 17.27 44.03 -12.42
C ALA A 854 18.19 44.97 -13.22
N GLU A 855 18.87 44.48 -14.27
CA GLU A 855 19.87 45.27 -15.01
C GLU A 855 19.31 46.14 -16.15
N THR A 856 18.03 45.98 -16.52
CA THR A 856 17.42 46.72 -17.65
C THR A 856 16.67 48.01 -17.24
N SER A 857 16.87 48.53 -16.04
CA SER A 857 16.16 49.73 -15.56
C SER A 857 17.05 50.72 -14.79
N THR A 858 18.16 51.15 -15.38
CA THR A 858 18.86 52.35 -14.90
C THR A 858 19.38 53.21 -16.05
N ASP A 859 18.47 53.97 -16.66
CA ASP A 859 18.86 55.23 -17.29
C ASP A 859 17.68 56.20 -17.30
N THR A 860 17.57 57.03 -16.26
CA THR A 860 17.35 58.48 -16.32
C THR A 860 17.07 59.05 -14.92
N THR A 861 17.87 60.08 -14.63
CA THR A 861 17.82 61.09 -13.56
C THR A 861 16.44 61.47 -13.02
N GLU A 862 16.32 61.62 -11.69
CA GLU A 862 16.02 62.91 -11.03
C GLU A 862 16.02 62.82 -9.48
N THR A 863 16.87 63.65 -8.88
CA THR A 863 16.69 64.48 -7.66
C THR A 863 16.06 63.90 -6.38
N THR A 864 16.96 63.62 -5.43
CA THR A 864 16.94 64.01 -4.00
C THR A 864 15.65 64.57 -3.39
N VAL A 865 15.09 63.86 -2.40
CA VAL A 865 14.75 64.43 -1.08
C VAL A 865 15.13 63.41 0.00
N ASP A 866 15.90 63.90 0.94
CA ASP A 866 16.51 63.24 2.08
C ASP A 866 15.52 63.13 3.25
N SER A 867 15.51 62.00 3.96
CA SER A 867 15.05 61.95 5.37
C SER A 867 15.66 60.75 6.11
N THR A 868 16.83 61.00 6.70
CA THR A 868 17.20 60.70 8.10
C THR A 868 16.62 59.44 8.77
N ILE A 869 17.54 58.49 8.94
CA ILE A 869 17.80 57.55 10.05
C ILE A 869 17.70 58.32 11.41
N THR A 870 17.19 57.85 12.56
CA THR A 870 17.50 56.62 13.33
C THR A 870 16.62 56.51 14.58
N ALA A 871 16.32 55.26 14.98
CA ALA A 871 16.24 54.69 16.34
C ALA A 871 15.30 55.30 17.42
N VAL A 872 14.48 54.46 18.07
CA VAL A 872 14.84 53.70 19.29
C VAL A 872 13.70 52.71 19.62
N ASP A 873 14.13 51.47 19.85
CA ASP A 873 13.64 50.42 20.77
C ASP A 873 12.34 50.63 21.58
N SER A 874 11.45 49.63 21.58
CA SER A 874 10.83 49.03 22.79
C SER A 874 9.64 48.11 22.48
N SER A 875 9.74 46.88 22.98
CA SER A 875 8.69 46.01 23.56
C SER A 875 7.21 46.22 23.17
N VAL A 876 6.56 45.15 22.70
CA VAL A 876 5.10 45.01 22.77
C VAL A 876 4.74 43.68 23.43
N LYS A 877 4.15 43.82 24.63
CA LYS A 877 3.32 42.84 25.31
C LYS A 877 2.00 42.67 24.56
N GLU A 878 1.51 41.44 24.62
CA GLU A 878 0.13 41.00 24.43
C GLU A 878 -0.91 42.05 24.83
N LYS A 879 -1.90 42.25 23.95
CA LYS A 879 -3.28 42.52 24.34
C LYS A 879 -4.24 42.06 23.24
N GLU A 880 -5.00 41.05 23.63
CA GLU A 880 -6.36 40.67 23.27
C GLU A 880 -7.11 41.59 22.30
N VAL A 881 -7.67 40.96 21.27
CA VAL A 881 -8.87 41.45 20.58
C VAL A 881 -9.90 40.32 20.63
N GLU A 882 -11.03 40.67 21.24
CA GLU A 882 -12.20 39.86 21.53
C GLU A 882 -12.80 39.18 20.29
N SER A 883 -13.02 37.88 20.41
CA SER A 883 -13.83 37.07 19.51
C SER A 883 -15.32 37.33 19.78
N THR A 884 -16.02 37.90 18.80
CA THR A 884 -17.48 37.89 18.79
C THR A 884 -17.95 36.48 18.43
N ASP A 885 -18.36 35.73 19.45
CA ASP A 885 -19.11 34.48 19.35
C ASP A 885 -20.43 34.71 18.59
N LYS A 886 -20.53 34.10 17.41
CA LYS A 886 -21.79 33.64 16.84
C LYS A 886 -21.63 32.16 16.54
N ASN A 887 -22.07 31.36 17.51
CA ASN A 887 -22.31 29.94 17.36
C ASN A 887 -23.41 29.71 16.30
N ASP A 888 -23.01 29.32 15.09
CA ASP A 888 -23.85 28.45 14.27
C ASP A 888 -23.39 27.01 14.53
N ASP A 889 -24.12 26.33 15.42
CA ASP A 889 -24.00 24.91 15.72
C ASP A 889 -24.23 24.08 14.45
N ILE A 890 -23.17 23.66 13.77
CA ILE A 890 -23.24 22.53 12.84
C ILE A 890 -23.07 21.27 13.68
N LYS A 891 -24.20 20.70 14.13
CA LYS A 891 -24.25 19.37 14.73
C LYS A 891 -23.88 18.33 13.67
N LEU A 892 -22.68 17.78 13.78
CA LEU A 892 -22.35 16.47 13.23
C LEU A 892 -23.11 15.43 14.07
N GLU A 893 -24.21 14.90 13.54
CA GLU A 893 -24.90 13.76 14.13
C GLU A 893 -24.00 12.52 13.98
N ILE A 894 -23.33 12.18 15.08
CA ILE A 894 -22.89 10.82 15.38
C ILE A 894 -24.18 10.05 15.67
N THR A 895 -24.56 9.12 14.80
CA THR A 895 -25.69 8.22 15.04
C THR A 895 -25.42 7.42 16.31
N ASN A 896 -26.18 7.75 17.36
CA ASN A 896 -26.17 7.05 18.63
C ASN A 896 -26.82 5.68 18.42
N PRO A 897 -26.33 4.57 19.00
CA PRO A 897 -26.91 3.23 18.82
C PRO A 897 -28.37 3.09 19.29
N ASN A 898 -28.91 4.11 19.95
CA ASN A 898 -30.27 4.12 20.51
C ASN A 898 -31.30 4.85 19.63
N ASP A 899 -30.91 5.45 18.49
CA ASP A 899 -31.82 6.20 17.60
C ASP A 899 -32.29 5.38 16.38
N ILE A 900 -32.53 4.08 16.58
CA ILE A 900 -33.20 3.23 15.59
C ILE A 900 -34.72 3.36 15.83
N GLN A 901 -35.42 4.13 15.00
CA GLN A 901 -36.88 4.10 14.99
C GLN A 901 -37.35 2.80 14.34
N ILE A 902 -37.86 1.91 15.18
CA ILE A 902 -38.55 0.68 14.80
C ILE A 902 -40.04 1.04 14.70
N ASP A 903 -40.71 0.68 13.61
CA ASP A 903 -42.16 0.83 13.53
C ASP A 903 -42.87 -0.13 14.52
N ASP A 904 -44.16 0.06 14.78
CA ASP A 904 -44.95 -0.78 15.71
C ASP A 904 -45.04 -2.28 15.28
N LYS A 905 -44.32 -2.69 14.22
CA LYS A 905 -44.24 -4.05 13.70
C LYS A 905 -42.82 -4.62 13.62
N GLY A 906 -41.79 -3.90 14.10
CA GLY A 906 -40.47 -4.49 14.30
C GLY A 906 -39.54 -4.51 13.08
N GLN A 907 -39.85 -3.82 11.97
CA GLN A 907 -38.97 -3.81 10.79
C GLN A 907 -38.16 -2.51 10.66
N MET A 908 -36.85 -2.63 10.36
CA MET A 908 -36.02 -1.51 9.93
C MET A 908 -36.24 -1.24 8.43
N GLU A 909 -36.50 0.01 8.06
CA GLU A 909 -36.52 0.42 6.66
C GLU A 909 -35.11 0.35 6.07
N MET A 910 -34.93 -0.45 5.01
CA MET A 910 -33.67 -0.51 4.27
C MET A 910 -33.47 0.79 3.50
N PHE A 911 -32.46 1.58 3.86
CA PHE A 911 -31.51 2.24 2.94
C PHE A 911 -30.21 2.64 3.65
#